data_AF-A0A6N7PID6-F1
#
_entry.id   AF-A0A6N7PID6-F1
#
_cell.length_a   1.000
_cell.length_b   1.000
_cell.length_c   1.000
_cell.angle_alpha   90.00
_cell.angle_beta   90.00
_cell.angle_gamma   90.00
#
_symmetry.space_group_name_H-M   'P 1'
#
loop_
_entity.id
_entity.type
_entity.pdbx_description
1 polymer ?
#
loop_
_entity_poly.entity_id
_entity_poly.type
_entity_poly.pdbx_seq_one_letter_code
_entity_poly.pdbx_strand_id
1 'polypeptide(L)'
;MRRFVLGTAGHVDHGKTTLVRALTGIDTDRLPEEKRRGITIELGFAPWKLEDGMEVSIIDVPGHRRFVHTMIAGAIGMEVVMLVVAADEGVMPQTREHVAACELLGIRRAVVVVTKMDRVGEELARLAGDEAVELVAGRMQAEVVLCSARTGEGLDAVRDAVRRALITLPPPAAAPRARLGVDRVFSVRGAGTVVTGTLVEGKIPLGAPLFVVGAGRAGERSAEGEVHKTSARGLHVHDRGVDVAEAPTRLALNLAGLPLESVHRGDLVTDDPSVVPTRIIDASLRATAPVRSGMGVSVYIGTARSSGKLDLLGEELEDGRRLARLRLADALAVVGGDRFVLRGSDVDGPSGAVLGGGEVLDARPPRVLRKRGRAARLAVLEALFVSREPQAVMRALALESSPRPLPRDVLPSRFSLPAAELERAADKLGDKGELARIKRMGWMPRAALVELAVEARGLVAAHQKKNPLDRGMVLETLRARLAARAGAEAADEIIKLAASKSGSVVGEPIVVEGDVVRAPHVASAPASGALGAVGAALSALESAKLKGLTEFGVKEASGASPKEVKAILAKLVREGHATHAGELWFFRADIDVLRAKVKEHLDHRGRMSIADFKELSGLGRRQAIPLLELFDREGITRREADDSRVRGK
;
A
#
# COMPACT_ATOMS: atom_id res chain seq x y z
N MET A 1 27.63 -24.60 -0.27
CA MET A 1 28.32 -24.45 1.02
C MET A 1 27.50 -23.51 1.88
N ARG A 2 27.09 -23.92 3.09
CA ARG A 2 26.18 -23.13 3.92
C ARG A 2 26.98 -22.11 4.74
N ARG A 3 26.53 -20.85 4.72
CA ARG A 3 27.14 -19.74 5.46
C ARG A 3 26.25 -19.36 6.63
N PHE A 4 26.87 -18.86 7.69
CA PHE A 4 26.19 -18.48 8.92
C PHE A 4 26.66 -17.11 9.42
N VAL A 5 25.82 -16.47 10.22
CA VAL A 5 26.17 -15.24 10.93
C VAL A 5 26.03 -15.46 12.44
N LEU A 6 27.15 -15.27 13.16
CA LEU A 6 27.28 -15.49 14.60
C LEU A 6 27.64 -14.17 15.27
N GLY A 7 26.93 -13.79 16.33
CA GLY A 7 27.30 -12.63 17.12
C GLY A 7 28.06 -12.96 18.39
N THR A 8 28.84 -12.01 18.92
CA THR A 8 29.16 -11.97 20.34
C THR A 8 28.12 -11.13 21.09
N ALA A 9 27.92 -11.39 22.38
CA ALA A 9 27.15 -10.55 23.28
C ALA A 9 27.69 -10.69 24.72
N GLY A 10 27.46 -9.69 25.57
CA GLY A 10 27.93 -9.71 26.96
C GLY A 10 28.53 -8.37 27.40
N HIS A 11 28.72 -8.24 28.70
CA HIS A 11 29.27 -7.03 29.34
C HIS A 11 30.65 -6.64 28.81
N VAL A 12 31.00 -5.36 28.95
CA VAL A 12 32.36 -4.87 28.73
C VAL A 12 33.36 -5.69 29.55
N ASP A 13 34.57 -5.90 29.02
CA ASP A 13 35.66 -6.63 29.69
C ASP A 13 35.40 -8.10 30.07
N HIS A 14 34.29 -8.71 29.63
CA HIS A 14 34.08 -10.16 29.73
C HIS A 14 34.88 -10.98 28.71
N GLY A 15 35.70 -10.34 27.87
CA GLY A 15 36.62 -11.03 26.96
C GLY A 15 36.02 -11.48 25.61
N LYS A 16 34.98 -10.80 25.11
CA LYS A 16 34.38 -11.07 23.78
C LYS A 16 35.41 -11.06 22.65
N THR A 17 36.12 -9.95 22.49
CA THR A 17 37.16 -9.73 21.46
C THR A 17 38.30 -10.73 21.61
N THR A 18 38.76 -10.96 22.85
CA THR A 18 39.81 -11.94 23.17
C THR A 18 39.40 -13.36 22.78
N LEU A 19 38.15 -13.74 23.06
CA LEU A 19 37.60 -15.04 22.67
C LEU A 19 37.54 -15.16 21.14
N VAL A 20 37.04 -14.16 20.42
CA VAL A 20 37.01 -14.15 18.95
C VAL A 20 38.41 -14.31 18.37
N ARG A 21 39.40 -13.59 18.91
CA ARG A 21 40.80 -13.72 18.50
C ARG A 21 41.36 -15.12 18.78
N ALA A 22 41.04 -15.72 19.93
CA ALA A 22 41.49 -17.06 20.28
C ALA A 22 40.88 -18.15 19.38
N LEU A 23 39.62 -17.96 18.94
CA LEU A 23 38.93 -18.90 18.07
C LEU A 23 39.33 -18.77 16.60
N THR A 24 39.54 -17.54 16.12
CA THR A 24 39.70 -17.23 14.68
C THR A 24 41.10 -16.79 14.28
N GLY A 25 41.93 -16.36 15.24
CA GLY A 25 43.21 -15.69 14.98
C GLY A 25 43.10 -14.23 14.56
N ILE A 26 41.88 -13.67 14.44
CA ILE A 26 41.63 -12.33 13.92
C ILE A 26 41.40 -11.34 15.08
N ASP A 27 42.14 -10.23 15.06
CA ASP A 27 41.92 -9.09 15.95
C ASP A 27 40.79 -8.21 15.39
N THR A 28 39.68 -8.12 16.12
CA THR A 28 38.48 -7.38 15.71
C THR A 28 38.54 -5.89 16.04
N ASP A 29 39.37 -5.49 17.01
CA ASP A 29 39.58 -4.08 17.36
C ASP A 29 40.49 -3.42 16.32
N ARG A 30 39.94 -2.49 15.55
CA ARG A 30 40.64 -1.86 14.42
C ARG A 30 41.03 -0.42 14.70
N LEU A 31 40.25 0.28 15.53
CA LEU A 31 40.49 1.68 15.82
C LEU A 31 41.64 1.82 16.83
N PRO A 32 42.54 2.81 16.67
CA PRO A 32 43.56 3.09 17.67
C PRO A 32 42.99 3.37 19.07
N GLU A 33 41.77 3.92 19.14
CA GLU A 33 41.08 4.17 20.40
C GLU A 33 40.62 2.89 21.10
N GLU A 34 40.13 1.89 20.35
CA GLU A 34 39.73 0.59 20.88
C GLU A 34 40.92 -0.09 21.56
N LYS A 35 42.07 -0.13 20.87
CA LYS A 35 43.31 -0.74 21.39
C LYS A 35 43.86 -0.02 22.61
N ARG A 36 43.74 1.31 22.68
CA ARG A 36 44.22 2.10 23.83
C ARG A 36 43.33 1.93 25.06
N ARG A 37 42.01 1.82 24.87
CA ARG A 37 41.04 1.79 25.97
C ARG A 37 40.59 0.37 26.36
N GLY A 38 40.92 -0.64 25.56
CA GLY A 38 40.46 -2.02 25.77
C GLY A 38 38.96 -2.20 25.58
N ILE A 39 38.30 -1.29 24.85
CA ILE A 39 36.85 -1.35 24.59
C ILE A 39 36.59 -1.39 23.09
N THR A 40 35.72 -2.29 22.66
CA THR A 40 35.18 -2.29 21.29
C THR A 40 34.17 -1.16 21.14
N ILE A 41 34.32 -0.35 20.08
CA ILE A 41 33.49 0.84 19.80
C ILE A 41 32.63 0.58 18.56
N GLU A 42 33.25 0.06 17.49
CA GLU A 42 32.56 -0.34 16.27
C GLU A 42 32.31 -1.84 16.18
N LEU A 43 31.54 -2.28 15.18
CA LEU A 43 31.39 -3.70 14.90
C LEU A 43 32.71 -4.29 14.37
N GLY A 44 33.18 -5.33 15.05
CA GLY A 44 34.28 -6.17 14.61
C GLY A 44 33.79 -7.31 13.72
N PHE A 45 34.61 -7.72 12.75
CA PHE A 45 34.27 -8.80 11.82
C PHE A 45 35.41 -9.79 11.69
N ALA A 46 35.10 -11.07 11.91
CA ALA A 46 36.04 -12.17 11.79
C ALA A 46 35.41 -13.35 11.02
N PRO A 47 35.84 -13.63 9.76
CA PRO A 47 35.49 -14.88 9.10
C PRO A 47 36.09 -16.06 9.84
N TRP A 48 35.30 -17.11 10.05
CA TRP A 48 35.71 -18.31 10.75
C TRP A 48 35.30 -19.56 9.97
N LYS A 49 36.26 -20.44 9.71
CA LYS A 49 36.03 -21.72 9.02
C LYS A 49 36.06 -22.85 10.03
N LEU A 50 34.98 -23.61 10.07
CA LEU A 50 34.89 -24.86 10.85
C LEU A 50 35.30 -26.05 9.97
N GLU A 51 35.73 -27.14 10.60
CA GLU A 51 36.31 -28.32 9.94
C GLU A 51 35.38 -28.99 8.92
N ASP A 52 34.06 -28.88 9.07
CA ASP A 52 33.05 -29.43 8.16
C ASP A 52 32.82 -28.61 6.87
N GLY A 53 33.65 -27.59 6.61
CA GLY A 53 33.45 -26.67 5.48
C GLY A 53 32.34 -25.64 5.71
N MET A 54 31.91 -25.43 6.96
CA MET A 54 31.01 -24.33 7.31
C MET A 54 31.78 -23.02 7.40
N GLU A 55 31.21 -21.97 6.81
CA GLU A 55 31.75 -20.61 6.87
C GLU A 55 30.87 -19.75 7.78
N VAL A 56 31.47 -19.24 8.87
CA VAL A 56 30.80 -18.41 9.87
C VAL A 56 31.33 -16.99 9.76
N SER A 57 30.42 -16.02 9.72
CA SER A 57 30.76 -14.60 9.82
C SER A 57 30.55 -14.18 11.27
N ILE A 58 31.62 -14.06 12.05
CA ILE A 58 31.52 -13.56 13.43
C ILE A 58 31.41 -12.04 13.41
N ILE A 59 30.38 -11.52 14.07
CA ILE A 59 30.17 -10.11 14.35
C ILE A 59 30.49 -9.88 15.83
N ASP A 60 31.60 -9.22 16.10
CA ASP A 60 31.99 -8.84 17.45
C ASP A 60 31.30 -7.50 17.81
N VAL A 61 30.40 -7.52 18.80
CA VAL A 61 29.60 -6.35 19.16
C VAL A 61 30.17 -5.65 20.41
N PRO A 62 30.07 -4.32 20.48
CA PRO A 62 30.51 -3.58 21.66
C PRO A 62 29.63 -3.93 22.88
N GLY A 63 30.26 -4.11 24.05
CA GLY A 63 29.56 -4.41 25.30
C GLY A 63 29.09 -3.19 26.09
N HIS A 64 29.70 -2.03 25.85
CA HIS A 64 29.49 -0.85 26.68
C HIS A 64 28.12 -0.19 26.42
N ARG A 65 27.44 0.27 27.49
CA ARG A 65 26.07 0.84 27.45
C ARG A 65 25.84 1.93 26.40
N ARG A 66 26.85 2.77 26.13
CA ARG A 66 26.78 3.85 25.13
C ARG A 66 26.70 3.33 23.68
N PHE A 67 27.16 2.11 23.44
CA PHE A 67 27.25 1.49 22.12
C PHE A 67 26.21 0.40 21.88
N VAL A 68 25.20 0.30 22.74
CA VAL A 68 24.07 -0.64 22.55
C VAL A 68 23.38 -0.44 21.20
N HIS A 69 23.33 0.80 20.68
CA HIS A 69 22.82 1.05 19.33
C HIS A 69 23.62 0.33 18.23
N THR A 70 24.95 0.31 18.37
CA THR A 70 25.84 -0.42 17.46
C THR A 70 25.67 -1.92 17.63
N MET A 71 25.50 -2.40 18.86
CA MET A 71 25.19 -3.81 19.10
C MET A 71 23.86 -4.21 18.44
N ILE A 72 22.78 -3.44 18.61
CA ILE A 72 21.48 -3.72 17.99
C ILE A 72 21.63 -3.80 16.47
N ALA A 73 22.35 -2.84 15.87
CA ALA A 73 22.62 -2.84 14.43
C ALA A 73 23.43 -4.06 13.95
N GLY A 74 24.39 -4.54 14.76
CA GLY A 74 25.16 -5.74 14.47
C GLY A 74 24.38 -7.04 14.69
N ALA A 75 23.38 -7.01 15.57
CA ALA A 75 22.56 -8.17 15.91
C ALA A 75 21.57 -8.59 14.80
N ILE A 76 21.36 -7.72 13.80
CA ILE A 76 20.49 -8.03 12.68
C ILE A 76 21.12 -9.09 11.77
N GLY A 77 20.33 -10.13 11.51
CA GLY A 77 20.72 -11.27 10.69
C GLY A 77 21.57 -12.30 11.41
N MET A 78 21.85 -12.13 12.71
CA MET A 78 22.47 -13.17 13.52
C MET A 78 21.52 -14.36 13.68
N GLU A 79 22.02 -15.56 13.44
CA GLU A 79 21.26 -16.81 13.65
C GLU A 79 21.51 -17.39 15.05
N VAL A 80 22.71 -17.18 15.58
CA VAL A 80 23.18 -17.63 16.89
C VAL A 80 23.95 -16.48 17.56
N VAL A 81 23.91 -16.43 18.89
CA VAL A 81 24.73 -15.52 19.69
C VAL A 81 25.64 -16.29 20.64
N MET A 82 26.92 -15.93 20.71
CA MET A 82 27.83 -16.33 21.78
C MET A 82 27.67 -15.35 22.94
N LEU A 83 26.99 -15.78 24.00
CA LEU A 83 26.78 -14.98 25.21
C LEU A 83 27.99 -15.17 26.13
N VAL A 84 28.86 -14.16 26.17
CA VAL A 84 30.13 -14.19 26.90
C VAL A 84 29.94 -13.64 28.31
N VAL A 85 30.22 -14.47 29.31
CA VAL A 85 30.08 -14.16 30.74
C VAL A 85 31.40 -14.43 31.42
N ALA A 86 31.96 -13.47 32.15
CA ALA A 86 33.20 -13.71 32.88
C ALA A 86 32.91 -14.50 34.16
N ALA A 87 33.71 -15.53 34.43
CA ALA A 87 33.54 -16.40 35.60
C ALA A 87 33.73 -15.66 36.94
N ASP A 88 34.46 -14.55 36.94
CA ASP A 88 34.72 -13.70 38.12
C ASP A 88 33.61 -12.67 38.40
N GLU A 89 32.77 -12.34 37.40
CA GLU A 89 31.73 -11.29 37.52
C GLU A 89 30.30 -11.82 37.36
N GLY A 90 30.11 -12.96 36.71
CA GLY A 90 28.78 -13.52 36.45
C GLY A 90 27.90 -12.62 35.57
N VAL A 91 26.58 -12.67 35.77
CA VAL A 91 25.64 -11.96 34.90
C VAL A 91 25.49 -10.48 35.27
N MET A 92 26.05 -9.62 34.41
CA MET A 92 26.02 -8.16 34.57
C MET A 92 24.85 -7.47 33.85
N PRO A 93 24.50 -6.20 34.19
CA PRO A 93 23.37 -5.49 33.58
C PRO A 93 23.41 -5.38 32.05
N GLN A 94 24.60 -5.20 31.45
CA GLN A 94 24.75 -5.17 29.99
C GLN A 94 24.50 -6.55 29.36
N THR A 95 24.86 -7.63 30.05
CA THR A 95 24.52 -9.00 29.63
C THR A 95 23.00 -9.16 29.54
N ARG A 96 22.26 -8.67 30.54
CA ARG A 96 20.78 -8.68 30.55
C ARG A 96 20.19 -7.85 29.40
N GLU A 97 20.74 -6.65 29.16
CA GLU A 97 20.31 -5.77 28.07
C GLU A 97 20.57 -6.41 26.69
N HIS A 98 21.71 -7.07 26.51
CA HIS A 98 22.05 -7.77 25.27
C HIS A 98 21.12 -8.96 25.01
N VAL A 99 20.85 -9.78 26.04
CA VAL A 99 19.91 -10.90 25.91
C VAL A 99 18.52 -10.40 25.54
N ALA A 100 18.03 -9.33 26.18
CA ALA A 100 16.74 -8.73 25.85
C ALA A 100 16.69 -8.23 24.40
N ALA A 101 17.73 -7.52 23.93
CA ALA A 101 17.79 -7.07 22.53
C ALA A 101 17.81 -8.24 21.54
N CYS A 102 18.63 -9.27 21.81
CA CYS A 102 18.72 -10.46 20.97
C CYS A 102 17.39 -11.23 20.91
N GLU A 103 16.69 -11.37 22.04
CA GLU A 103 15.35 -11.99 22.09
C GLU A 103 14.34 -11.23 21.23
N LEU A 104 14.30 -9.89 21.37
CA LEU A 104 13.38 -9.03 20.62
C LEU A 104 13.66 -9.09 19.11
N LEU A 105 14.95 -9.15 18.73
CA LEU A 105 15.41 -9.37 17.36
C LEU A 105 15.21 -10.80 16.85
N GLY A 106 14.68 -11.70 17.67
CA GLY A 106 14.27 -13.05 17.27
C GLY A 106 15.39 -14.08 17.25
N ILE A 107 16.54 -13.77 17.86
CA ILE A 107 17.61 -14.75 18.04
C ILE A 107 17.15 -15.76 19.09
N ARG A 108 17.08 -17.05 18.70
CA ARG A 108 16.52 -18.13 19.53
C ARG A 108 17.55 -19.13 20.03
N ARG A 109 18.81 -19.00 19.62
CA ARG A 109 19.90 -19.91 19.98
C ARG A 109 21.09 -19.13 20.52
N ALA A 110 21.63 -19.60 21.63
CA ALA A 110 22.81 -19.06 22.26
C ALA A 110 23.82 -20.16 22.57
N VAL A 111 25.10 -19.80 22.54
CA VAL A 111 26.17 -20.57 23.20
C VAL A 111 26.68 -19.69 24.34
N VAL A 112 26.42 -20.10 25.58
CA VAL A 112 26.89 -19.39 26.76
C VAL A 112 28.33 -19.78 26.97
N VAL A 113 29.24 -18.81 26.82
CA VAL A 113 30.68 -19.02 26.99
C VAL A 113 31.12 -18.33 28.26
N VAL A 114 31.38 -19.12 29.30
CA VAL A 114 31.92 -18.62 30.56
C VAL A 114 33.43 -18.49 30.43
N THR A 115 33.92 -17.26 30.35
CA THR A 115 35.34 -16.93 30.14
C THR A 115 36.07 -16.68 31.45
N LYS A 116 37.40 -16.54 31.39
CA LYS A 116 38.27 -16.26 32.55
C LYS A 116 38.19 -17.33 33.66
N MET A 117 37.89 -18.58 33.31
CA MET A 117 37.86 -19.67 34.30
C MET A 117 39.22 -19.87 35.00
N ASP A 118 40.31 -19.44 34.38
CA ASP A 118 41.66 -19.49 34.98
C ASP A 118 41.86 -18.54 36.16
N ARG A 119 40.92 -17.63 36.43
CA ARG A 119 40.98 -16.68 37.55
C ARG A 119 40.21 -17.15 38.79
N VAL A 120 39.41 -18.20 38.66
CA VAL A 120 38.48 -18.67 39.70
C VAL A 120 38.48 -20.19 39.78
N GLY A 121 37.86 -20.76 40.83
CA GLY A 121 37.63 -22.20 40.92
C GLY A 121 36.51 -22.67 39.98
N GLU A 122 36.54 -23.95 39.59
CA GLU A 122 35.55 -24.55 38.69
C GLU A 122 34.10 -24.41 39.19
N GLU A 123 33.88 -24.51 40.50
CA GLU A 123 32.56 -24.35 41.12
C GLU A 123 31.98 -22.94 40.88
N LEU A 124 32.79 -21.88 41.01
CA LEU A 124 32.35 -20.51 40.76
C LEU A 124 32.08 -20.28 39.27
N ALA A 125 32.90 -20.86 38.39
CA ALA A 125 32.68 -20.79 36.95
C ALA A 125 31.36 -21.47 36.53
N ARG A 126 31.01 -22.61 37.14
CA ARG A 126 29.73 -23.28 36.92
C ARG A 126 28.55 -22.43 37.40
N LEU A 127 28.67 -21.81 38.58
CA LEU A 127 27.64 -20.93 39.11
C LEU A 127 27.34 -19.75 38.16
N ALA A 128 28.39 -19.10 37.61
CA ALA A 128 28.21 -18.06 36.60
C ALA A 128 27.53 -18.57 35.32
N GLY A 129 27.80 -19.83 34.95
CA GLY A 129 27.09 -20.52 33.87
C GLY A 129 25.61 -20.73 34.15
N ASP A 130 25.27 -21.19 35.36
CA ASP A 130 23.89 -21.42 35.79
C ASP A 130 23.08 -20.13 35.82
N GLU A 131 23.65 -19.03 36.34
CA GLU A 131 23.03 -17.69 36.27
C GLU A 131 22.73 -17.25 34.83
N ALA A 132 23.66 -17.54 33.91
CA ALA A 132 23.50 -17.19 32.50
C ALA A 132 22.42 -18.05 31.81
N VAL A 133 22.32 -19.33 32.17
CA VAL A 133 21.23 -20.23 31.72
C VAL A 133 19.89 -19.73 32.22
N GLU A 134 19.78 -19.34 33.49
CA GLU A 134 18.56 -18.78 34.05
C GLU A 134 18.13 -17.51 33.30
N LEU A 135 19.09 -16.63 32.95
CA LEU A 135 18.80 -15.42 32.19
C LEU A 135 18.22 -15.69 30.80
N VAL A 136 18.66 -16.75 30.12
CA VAL A 136 18.21 -17.11 28.76
C VAL A 136 17.04 -18.10 28.75
N ALA A 137 16.69 -18.67 29.90
CA ALA A 137 15.62 -19.65 30.04
C ALA A 137 14.28 -19.10 29.50
N GLY A 138 13.60 -19.90 28.69
CA GLY A 138 12.35 -19.51 28.03
C GLY A 138 12.50 -18.50 26.89
N ARG A 139 13.69 -17.92 26.68
CA ARG A 139 13.99 -16.92 25.63
C ARG A 139 14.76 -17.54 24.47
N MET A 140 15.79 -18.34 24.80
CA MET A 140 16.71 -18.98 23.84
C MET A 140 17.04 -20.40 24.29
N GLN A 141 17.32 -21.28 23.31
CA GLN A 141 18.01 -22.54 23.56
C GLN A 141 19.49 -22.26 23.76
N ALA A 142 20.06 -22.76 24.85
CA ALA A 142 21.44 -22.46 25.24
C ALA A 142 22.22 -23.71 25.61
N GLU A 143 23.47 -23.77 25.16
CA GLU A 143 24.49 -24.71 25.63
C GLU A 143 25.57 -23.91 26.38
N VAL A 144 26.06 -24.42 27.52
CA VAL A 144 27.07 -23.75 28.35
C VAL A 144 28.42 -24.40 28.18
N VAL A 145 29.45 -23.58 27.99
CA VAL A 145 30.84 -24.02 27.93
C VAL A 145 31.70 -23.10 28.80
N LEU A 146 32.58 -23.70 29.60
CA LEU A 146 33.59 -22.99 30.37
C LEU A 146 34.88 -22.93 29.54
N CYS A 147 35.56 -21.79 29.51
CA CYS A 147 36.83 -21.66 28.82
C CYS A 147 37.73 -20.56 29.41
N SER A 148 39.01 -20.61 29.04
CA SER A 148 39.93 -19.49 29.16
C SER A 148 40.60 -19.23 27.81
N ALA A 149 40.30 -18.08 27.22
CA ALA A 149 40.97 -17.61 26.02
C ALA A 149 42.48 -17.34 26.24
N ARG A 150 42.95 -17.24 27.49
CA ARG A 150 44.36 -17.04 27.84
C ARG A 150 45.14 -18.35 27.89
N THR A 151 44.59 -19.38 28.53
CA THR A 151 45.26 -20.69 28.64
C THR A 151 44.99 -21.60 27.45
N GLY A 152 43.90 -21.34 26.71
CA GLY A 152 43.40 -22.18 25.62
C GLY A 152 42.44 -23.28 26.09
N GLU A 153 42.28 -23.46 27.40
CA GLU A 153 41.38 -24.46 27.99
C GLU A 153 39.93 -24.20 27.57
N GLY A 154 39.21 -25.28 27.20
CA GLY A 154 37.80 -25.23 26.82
C GLY A 154 37.51 -24.63 25.44
N LEU A 155 38.51 -24.12 24.70
CA LEU A 155 38.26 -23.52 23.38
C LEU A 155 37.69 -24.52 22.37
N ASP A 156 38.19 -25.77 22.37
CA ASP A 156 37.65 -26.81 21.46
C ASP A 156 36.19 -27.15 21.79
N ALA A 157 35.83 -27.17 23.08
CA ALA A 157 34.43 -27.34 23.49
C ALA A 157 33.55 -26.17 23.01
N VAL A 158 34.08 -24.93 22.97
CA VAL A 158 33.37 -23.78 22.39
C VAL A 158 33.18 -23.98 20.88
N ARG A 159 34.20 -24.46 20.16
CA ARG A 159 34.09 -24.76 18.72
C ARG A 159 32.98 -25.78 18.46
N ASP A 160 32.95 -26.84 19.24
CA ASP A 160 31.97 -27.92 19.14
C ASP A 160 30.55 -27.47 19.48
N ALA A 161 30.38 -26.66 20.52
CA ALA A 161 29.07 -26.11 20.92
C ALA A 161 28.50 -25.19 19.83
N VAL A 162 29.33 -24.30 19.27
CA VAL A 162 28.91 -23.46 18.14
C VAL A 162 28.53 -24.32 16.94
N ARG A 163 29.35 -25.33 16.60
CA ARG A 163 29.06 -26.25 15.52
C ARG A 163 27.70 -26.95 15.71
N ARG A 164 27.40 -27.49 16.89
CA ARG A 164 26.09 -28.10 17.21
C ARG A 164 24.93 -27.10 17.07
N ALA A 165 25.12 -25.87 17.56
CA ALA A 165 24.11 -24.82 17.46
C ALA A 165 23.81 -24.45 16.00
N LEU A 166 24.82 -24.45 15.12
CA LEU A 166 24.68 -24.11 13.70
C LEU A 166 24.07 -25.24 12.86
N ILE A 167 24.49 -26.50 13.07
CA ILE A 167 23.98 -27.66 12.31
C ILE A 167 22.48 -27.83 12.47
N THR A 168 21.96 -27.52 13.65
CA THR A 168 20.54 -27.68 13.98
C THR A 168 19.66 -26.52 13.50
N LEU A 169 20.24 -25.50 12.84
CA LEU A 169 19.46 -24.43 12.24
C LEU A 169 18.69 -24.93 11.00
N PRO A 170 17.40 -24.59 10.87
CA PRO A 170 16.65 -24.89 9.64
C PRO A 170 17.32 -24.17 8.45
N PRO A 171 17.21 -24.72 7.22
CA PRO A 171 17.68 -24.02 6.04
C PRO A 171 16.97 -22.66 5.89
N PRO A 172 17.64 -21.62 5.34
CA PRO A 172 17.03 -20.33 5.12
C PRO A 172 15.75 -20.47 4.27
N ALA A 173 14.68 -19.81 4.69
CA ALA A 173 13.45 -19.77 3.90
C ALA A 173 13.70 -19.06 2.57
N ALA A 174 13.04 -19.53 1.50
CA ALA A 174 13.07 -18.83 0.23
C ALA A 174 12.43 -17.44 0.41
N ALA A 175 13.24 -16.39 0.31
CA ALA A 175 12.78 -15.02 0.42
C ALA A 175 12.44 -14.45 -0.96
N PRO A 176 11.36 -13.66 -1.10
CA PRO A 176 10.92 -13.12 -2.38
C PRO A 176 11.78 -11.95 -2.89
N ARG A 177 12.72 -11.47 -2.06
CA ARG A 177 13.52 -10.26 -2.30
C ARG A 177 14.84 -10.35 -1.54
N ALA A 178 15.84 -9.62 -2.02
CA ALA A 178 17.10 -9.38 -1.33
C ALA A 178 17.00 -8.21 -0.35
N ARG A 179 17.58 -8.35 0.85
CA ARG A 179 17.68 -7.25 1.83
C ARG A 179 19.04 -7.21 2.51
N LEU A 180 19.76 -6.11 2.33
CA LEU A 180 21.07 -5.84 2.91
C LEU A 180 21.00 -4.52 3.69
N GLY A 181 21.06 -4.59 5.02
CA GLY A 181 21.17 -3.40 5.87
C GLY A 181 22.59 -2.86 5.88
N VAL A 182 22.79 -1.60 5.51
CA VAL A 182 24.11 -0.97 5.41
C VAL A 182 24.65 -0.64 6.80
N ASP A 183 25.83 -1.16 7.14
CA ASP A 183 26.54 -0.87 8.40
C ASP A 183 27.77 0.03 8.22
N ARG A 184 28.48 -0.06 7.08
CA ARG A 184 29.57 0.85 6.71
C ARG A 184 29.50 1.19 5.23
N VAL A 185 29.99 2.38 4.91
CA VAL A 185 30.11 2.91 3.55
C VAL A 185 31.51 3.46 3.40
N PHE A 186 32.20 3.08 2.33
CA PHE A 186 33.53 3.59 2.01
C PHE A 186 33.77 3.58 0.50
N SER A 187 34.76 4.34 0.05
CA SER A 187 35.17 4.34 -1.36
C SER A 187 36.42 3.49 -1.54
N VAL A 188 36.45 2.69 -2.60
CA VAL A 188 37.63 1.93 -3.02
C VAL A 188 38.12 2.48 -4.36
N ARG A 189 39.40 2.87 -4.42
CA ARG A 189 40.02 3.45 -5.63
C ARG A 189 39.79 2.53 -6.84
N GLY A 190 39.17 3.06 -7.90
CA GLY A 190 38.84 2.35 -9.13
C GLY A 190 37.52 1.55 -9.09
N ALA A 191 37.02 1.19 -7.91
CA ALA A 191 35.78 0.44 -7.74
C ALA A 191 34.56 1.35 -7.50
N GLY A 192 34.74 2.49 -6.81
CA GLY A 192 33.67 3.43 -6.47
C GLY A 192 33.15 3.20 -5.05
N THR A 193 31.86 3.46 -4.84
CA THR A 193 31.18 3.33 -3.55
C THR A 193 30.95 1.87 -3.20
N VAL A 194 31.51 1.43 -2.07
CA VAL A 194 31.34 0.10 -1.52
C VAL A 194 30.62 0.20 -0.19
N VAL A 195 29.59 -0.62 -0.02
CA VAL A 195 28.87 -0.77 1.25
C VAL A 195 29.12 -2.13 1.85
N THR A 196 29.16 -2.23 3.17
CA THR A 196 29.10 -3.51 3.87
C THR A 196 27.80 -3.61 4.65
N GLY A 197 27.23 -4.82 4.68
CA GLY A 197 26.01 -5.13 5.41
C GLY A 197 25.83 -6.62 5.65
N THR A 198 24.85 -6.98 6.46
CA THR A 198 24.37 -8.37 6.55
C THR A 198 23.22 -8.52 5.55
N LEU A 199 23.40 -9.40 4.56
CA LEU A 199 22.33 -9.82 3.66
C LEU A 199 21.45 -10.78 4.45
N VAL A 200 20.26 -10.32 4.86
CA VAL A 200 19.37 -11.07 5.77
C VAL A 200 18.38 -11.95 5.01
N GLU A 201 18.01 -11.55 3.80
CA GLU A 201 17.02 -12.23 2.95
C GLU A 201 17.50 -12.21 1.50
N GLY A 202 17.11 -13.25 0.76
CA GLY A 202 17.23 -13.32 -0.69
C GLY A 202 18.64 -13.60 -1.20
N LYS A 203 18.83 -13.30 -2.48
CA LYS A 203 20.10 -13.48 -3.19
C LYS A 203 20.36 -12.31 -4.11
N ILE A 204 21.62 -11.93 -4.25
CA ILE A 204 22.06 -10.85 -5.13
C ILE A 204 23.05 -11.44 -6.14
N PRO A 205 22.64 -11.65 -7.40
CA PRO A 205 23.55 -11.92 -8.50
C PRO A 205 24.38 -10.69 -8.88
N LEU A 206 25.59 -10.90 -9.38
CA LEU A 206 26.41 -9.85 -9.98
C LEU A 206 25.66 -9.21 -11.16
N GLY A 207 25.69 -7.88 -11.24
CA GLY A 207 24.98 -7.08 -12.24
C GLY A 207 23.49 -6.90 -11.97
N ALA A 208 22.92 -7.50 -10.91
CA ALA A 208 21.49 -7.37 -10.62
C ALA A 208 21.09 -5.90 -10.36
N PRO A 209 19.91 -5.46 -10.85
CA PRO A 209 19.37 -4.15 -10.52
C PRO A 209 18.98 -4.10 -9.04
N LEU A 210 19.35 -3.02 -8.38
CA LEU A 210 19.13 -2.80 -6.96
C LEU A 210 18.62 -1.38 -6.69
N PHE A 211 18.06 -1.20 -5.51
CA PHE A 211 17.59 0.06 -4.97
C PHE A 211 18.26 0.30 -3.63
N VAL A 212 18.84 1.49 -3.44
CA VAL A 212 19.25 1.98 -2.12
C VAL A 212 18.12 2.85 -1.60
N VAL A 213 17.49 2.41 -0.52
CA VAL A 213 16.40 3.12 0.15
C VAL A 213 16.99 3.85 1.34
N GLY A 214 17.20 5.15 1.18
CA GLY A 214 17.80 6.03 2.16
C GLY A 214 16.80 6.61 3.15
N ALA A 215 17.22 6.79 4.40
CA ALA A 215 16.38 7.41 5.43
C ALA A 215 16.09 8.89 5.12
N GLY A 216 14.84 9.33 5.32
CA GLY A 216 14.43 10.72 5.14
C GLY A 216 14.56 11.53 6.42
N ARG A 217 15.57 12.39 6.51
CA ARG A 217 15.85 13.16 7.73
C ARG A 217 14.99 14.42 7.83
N ALA A 218 14.47 14.69 9.02
CA ALA A 218 13.67 15.90 9.25
C ALA A 218 14.51 17.17 9.05
N GLY A 219 14.07 18.08 8.16
CA GLY A 219 14.75 19.36 7.90
C GLY A 219 15.72 19.35 6.71
N GLU A 220 15.97 18.20 6.09
CA GLU A 220 16.75 18.10 4.85
C GLU A 220 15.85 18.24 3.61
N ARG A 221 16.44 18.58 2.44
CA ARG A 221 15.70 18.71 1.17
C ARG A 221 14.93 17.42 0.81
N SER A 222 15.39 16.29 1.31
CA SER A 222 14.86 14.95 1.05
C SER A 222 14.17 14.38 2.29
N ALA A 223 13.32 15.19 2.92
CA ALA A 223 12.62 14.83 4.15
C ALA A 223 11.70 13.61 4.01
N GLU A 224 11.31 13.19 2.80
CA GLU A 224 10.53 11.97 2.58
C GLU A 224 11.41 10.71 2.36
N GLY A 225 12.73 10.88 2.33
CA GLY A 225 13.72 9.86 2.01
C GLY A 225 13.90 9.68 0.50
N GLU A 226 14.98 9.02 0.11
CA GLU A 226 15.37 8.88 -1.30
C GLU A 226 15.47 7.40 -1.69
N VAL A 227 15.11 7.10 -2.94
CA VAL A 227 15.29 5.78 -3.53
C VAL A 227 16.21 5.92 -4.73
N HIS A 228 17.45 5.45 -4.59
CA HIS A 228 18.43 5.49 -5.67
C HIS A 228 18.47 4.15 -6.40
N LYS A 229 18.32 4.19 -7.72
CA LYS A 229 18.53 3.02 -8.58
C LYS A 229 20.02 2.79 -8.76
N THR A 230 20.44 1.53 -8.66
CA THR A 230 21.83 1.11 -8.84
C THR A 230 21.88 -0.34 -9.32
N SER A 231 23.06 -0.94 -9.36
CA SER A 231 23.26 -2.36 -9.65
C SER A 231 24.49 -2.90 -8.92
N ALA A 232 24.53 -4.22 -8.70
CA ALA A 232 25.66 -4.88 -8.08
C ALA A 232 26.88 -4.95 -9.02
N ARG A 233 27.85 -4.05 -8.86
CA ARG A 233 29.08 -4.02 -9.69
C ARG A 233 30.12 -5.05 -9.24
N GLY A 234 30.09 -5.42 -7.97
CA GLY A 234 31.00 -6.39 -7.38
C GLY A 234 30.49 -6.88 -6.04
N LEU A 235 30.70 -8.17 -5.75
CA LEU A 235 30.24 -8.83 -4.54
C LEU A 235 31.42 -9.55 -3.90
N HIS A 236 31.68 -9.28 -2.61
CA HIS A 236 32.71 -9.98 -1.87
C HIS A 236 32.17 -10.54 -0.55
N VAL A 237 32.44 -11.81 -0.30
CA VAL A 237 32.15 -12.50 0.95
C VAL A 237 33.47 -13.02 1.50
N HIS A 238 33.81 -12.65 2.73
CA HIS A 238 35.08 -13.03 3.38
C HIS A 238 36.31 -12.71 2.51
N ASP A 239 36.34 -11.49 1.97
CA ASP A 239 37.39 -10.96 1.09
C ASP A 239 37.58 -11.73 -0.24
N ARG A 240 36.58 -12.55 -0.64
CA ARG A 240 36.57 -13.29 -1.90
C ARG A 240 35.45 -12.80 -2.82
N GLY A 241 35.80 -12.51 -4.07
CA GLY A 241 34.82 -12.19 -5.10
C GLY A 241 33.87 -13.36 -5.38
N VAL A 242 32.57 -13.08 -5.52
CA VAL A 242 31.54 -14.08 -5.83
C VAL A 242 30.60 -13.59 -6.92
N ASP A 243 30.04 -14.51 -7.70
CA ASP A 243 29.04 -14.17 -8.73
C ASP A 243 27.63 -14.04 -8.16
N VAL A 244 27.35 -14.71 -7.03
CA VAL A 244 26.07 -14.65 -6.32
C VAL A 244 26.32 -14.63 -4.82
N ALA A 245 25.72 -13.67 -4.12
CA ALA A 245 25.64 -13.64 -2.67
C ALA A 245 24.27 -14.16 -2.22
N GLU A 246 24.24 -15.09 -1.27
CA GLU A 246 23.02 -15.70 -0.73
C GLU A 246 22.92 -15.44 0.78
N ALA A 247 21.73 -15.09 1.25
CA ALA A 247 21.46 -14.88 2.66
C ALA A 247 21.42 -16.21 3.46
N PRO A 248 21.77 -16.18 4.76
CA PRO A 248 22.38 -15.06 5.48
C PRO A 248 23.88 -14.99 5.22
N THR A 249 24.41 -13.79 4.93
CA THR A 249 25.86 -13.60 4.80
C THR A 249 26.29 -12.15 5.00
N ARG A 250 27.52 -11.93 5.49
CA ARG A 250 28.15 -10.63 5.46
C ARG A 250 28.69 -10.35 4.07
N LEU A 251 28.23 -9.25 3.48
CA LEU A 251 28.51 -8.90 2.09
C LEU A 251 29.15 -7.52 2.02
N ALA A 252 30.26 -7.42 1.29
CA ALA A 252 30.75 -6.17 0.73
C ALA A 252 30.22 -6.05 -0.71
N LEU A 253 29.44 -5.00 -0.97
CA LEU A 253 28.74 -4.75 -2.21
C LEU A 253 29.26 -3.45 -2.83
N ASN A 254 29.81 -3.54 -4.04
CA ASN A 254 30.17 -2.38 -4.84
C ASN A 254 28.95 -1.91 -5.65
N LEU A 255 28.55 -0.65 -5.46
CA LEU A 255 27.37 -0.04 -6.05
C LEU A 255 27.74 0.75 -7.31
N ALA A 256 26.98 0.56 -8.39
CA ALA A 256 27.17 1.30 -9.63
C ALA A 256 26.54 2.70 -9.58
N GLY A 257 27.29 3.72 -9.99
CA GLY A 257 26.75 5.05 -10.31
C GLY A 257 26.27 5.89 -9.12
N LEU A 258 26.59 5.49 -7.87
CA LEU A 258 26.22 6.26 -6.68
C LEU A 258 27.44 6.92 -6.03
N PRO A 259 27.40 8.24 -5.77
CA PRO A 259 28.45 8.92 -5.01
C PRO A 259 28.42 8.50 -3.54
N LEU A 260 29.55 8.63 -2.84
CA LEU A 260 29.71 8.16 -1.47
C LEU A 260 28.71 8.84 -0.52
N GLU A 261 28.42 10.11 -0.77
CA GLU A 261 27.55 10.97 0.02
C GLU A 261 26.05 10.64 -0.15
N SER A 262 25.69 9.81 -1.14
CA SER A 262 24.30 9.38 -1.36
C SER A 262 23.92 8.13 -0.57
N VAL A 263 24.88 7.48 0.09
CA VAL A 263 24.65 6.23 0.82
C VAL A 263 25.20 6.35 2.23
N HIS A 264 24.38 6.00 3.20
CA HIS A 264 24.67 6.13 4.61
C HIS A 264 24.45 4.82 5.36
N ARG A 265 25.08 4.72 6.53
CA ARG A 265 24.73 3.69 7.51
C ARG A 265 23.25 3.82 7.88
N GLY A 266 22.54 2.69 7.91
CA GLY A 266 21.10 2.64 8.15
C GLY A 266 20.27 2.58 6.88
N ASP A 267 20.86 2.80 5.70
CA ASP A 267 20.16 2.60 4.44
C ASP A 267 19.95 1.11 4.17
N LEU A 268 18.92 0.81 3.38
CA LEU A 268 18.59 -0.54 2.95
C LEU A 268 18.90 -0.71 1.47
N VAL A 269 19.68 -1.74 1.13
CA VAL A 269 19.81 -2.17 -0.27
C VAL A 269 18.88 -3.36 -0.52
N THR A 270 18.05 -3.26 -1.56
CA THR A 270 17.06 -4.29 -1.93
C THR A 270 16.85 -4.36 -3.44
N ASP A 271 16.35 -5.48 -3.94
CA ASP A 271 15.87 -5.64 -5.32
C ASP A 271 14.36 -5.32 -5.47
N ASP A 272 13.67 -5.03 -4.35
CA ASP A 272 12.23 -4.72 -4.34
C ASP A 272 11.97 -3.20 -4.45
N PRO A 273 11.42 -2.71 -5.59
CA PRO A 273 11.12 -1.29 -5.78
C PRO A 273 9.94 -0.79 -4.94
N SER A 274 9.16 -1.67 -4.29
CA SER A 274 8.00 -1.25 -3.50
C SER A 274 8.38 -0.72 -2.11
N VAL A 275 9.62 -1.00 -1.67
CA VAL A 275 10.14 -0.56 -0.38
C VAL A 275 10.44 0.93 -0.45
N VAL A 276 9.73 1.69 0.38
CA VAL A 276 9.87 3.15 0.45
C VAL A 276 10.01 3.59 1.90
N PRO A 277 10.68 4.72 2.16
CA PRO A 277 10.82 5.24 3.51
C PRO A 277 9.46 5.61 4.12
N THR A 278 9.31 5.35 5.42
CA THR A 278 8.07 5.63 6.16
C THR A 278 8.35 6.29 7.50
N ARG A 279 7.48 7.20 7.91
CA ARG A 279 7.49 7.81 9.26
C ARG A 279 6.46 7.21 10.21
N ILE A 280 5.60 6.32 9.73
CA ILE A 280 4.56 5.74 10.55
C ILE A 280 4.54 4.25 10.29
N ILE A 281 4.56 3.47 11.35
CA ILE A 281 4.46 2.01 11.29
C ILE A 281 3.46 1.55 12.34
N ASP A 282 2.64 0.56 11.99
CA ASP A 282 1.84 -0.17 12.96
C ASP A 282 2.52 -1.50 13.25
N ALA A 283 2.57 -1.87 14.52
CA ALA A 283 3.43 -2.93 15.01
C ALA A 283 2.78 -3.69 16.18
N SER A 284 3.26 -4.91 16.40
CA SER A 284 3.10 -5.60 17.68
C SER A 284 4.22 -5.17 18.61
N LEU A 285 3.92 -5.02 19.90
CA LEU A 285 4.85 -4.56 20.91
C LEU A 285 4.80 -5.50 22.12
N ARG A 286 5.93 -6.11 22.45
CA ARG A 286 6.21 -6.71 23.75
C ARG A 286 6.99 -5.70 24.58
N ALA A 287 6.39 -5.23 25.67
CA ALA A 287 7.06 -4.34 26.61
C ALA A 287 7.89 -5.15 27.61
N THR A 288 9.12 -4.73 27.85
CA THR A 288 10.01 -5.29 28.89
C THR A 288 10.15 -4.35 30.08
N ALA A 289 9.63 -3.12 29.95
CA ALA A 289 9.54 -2.10 30.99
C ALA A 289 8.23 -1.30 30.80
N PRO A 290 7.81 -0.49 31.79
CA PRO A 290 6.58 0.29 31.69
C PRO A 290 6.57 1.24 30.47
N VAL A 291 5.54 1.12 29.63
CA VAL A 291 5.33 1.97 28.44
C VAL A 291 3.96 2.65 28.50
N ARG A 292 3.86 3.87 27.96
CA ARG A 292 2.61 4.64 27.88
C ARG A 292 2.44 5.28 26.52
N SER A 293 1.19 5.55 26.13
CA SER A 293 0.90 6.23 24.87
C SER A 293 1.43 7.66 24.90
N GLY A 294 1.93 8.13 23.76
CA GLY A 294 2.57 9.44 23.61
C GLY A 294 4.01 9.51 24.13
N MET A 295 4.57 8.42 24.67
CA MET A 295 5.94 8.38 25.17
C MET A 295 6.95 8.57 24.03
N GLY A 296 7.98 9.37 24.28
CA GLY A 296 9.13 9.51 23.39
C GLY A 296 10.04 8.28 23.46
N VAL A 297 10.41 7.73 22.31
CA VAL A 297 11.21 6.51 22.21
C VAL A 297 12.27 6.64 21.13
N SER A 298 13.36 5.89 21.27
CA SER A 298 14.30 5.60 20.19
C SER A 298 13.92 4.26 19.56
N VAL A 299 13.65 4.25 18.25
CA VAL A 299 13.26 3.07 17.47
C VAL A 299 14.46 2.59 16.66
N TYR A 300 14.78 1.31 16.76
CA TYR A 300 15.83 0.64 16.01
C TYR A 300 15.22 -0.43 15.11
N ILE A 301 15.40 -0.32 13.79
CA ILE A 301 14.88 -1.25 12.78
C ILE A 301 15.99 -1.48 11.76
N GLY A 302 16.40 -2.73 11.58
CA GLY A 302 17.59 -3.02 10.80
C GLY A 302 18.77 -2.17 11.30
N THR A 303 19.67 -1.77 10.41
CA THR A 303 20.81 -0.92 10.79
C THR A 303 20.41 0.54 11.04
N ALA A 304 19.13 0.88 10.90
CA ALA A 304 18.60 2.23 10.98
C ALA A 304 18.08 2.58 12.38
N ARG A 305 18.05 3.88 12.68
CA ARG A 305 17.54 4.42 13.94
C ARG A 305 16.76 5.70 13.68
N SER A 306 15.66 5.89 14.40
CA SER A 306 15.02 7.21 14.52
C SER A 306 14.43 7.42 15.91
N SER A 307 14.37 8.67 16.36
CA SER A 307 13.53 9.03 17.50
C SER A 307 12.06 9.04 17.08
N GLY A 308 11.15 8.92 18.04
CA GLY A 308 9.74 8.88 17.72
C GLY A 308 8.82 8.91 18.92
N LYS A 309 7.52 8.75 18.65
CA LYS A 309 6.46 8.61 19.65
C LYS A 309 5.78 7.26 19.53
N LEU A 310 5.54 6.62 20.67
CA LEU A 310 4.79 5.38 20.80
C LEU A 310 3.32 5.68 21.12
N ASP A 311 2.40 5.28 20.25
CA ASP A 311 0.97 5.31 20.51
C ASP A 311 0.45 3.88 20.69
N LEU A 312 -0.15 3.59 21.84
CA LEU A 312 -0.73 2.26 22.10
C LEU A 312 -2.12 2.16 21.46
N LEU A 313 -2.35 1.07 20.74
CA LEU A 313 -3.59 0.78 20.01
C LEU A 313 -4.32 -0.37 20.70
N GLY A 314 -5.51 -0.10 21.23
CA GLY A 314 -6.30 -1.11 21.91
C GLY A 314 -5.72 -1.53 23.27
N GLU A 315 -6.21 -2.67 23.76
CA GLU A 315 -5.83 -3.26 25.03
C GLU A 315 -4.65 -4.23 24.88
N GLU A 316 -4.22 -4.81 25.99
CA GLU A 316 -3.22 -5.87 25.97
C GLU A 316 -3.85 -7.19 25.50
N LEU A 317 -3.14 -7.90 24.64
CA LEU A 317 -3.54 -9.19 24.12
C LEU A 317 -3.23 -10.29 25.16
N GLU A 318 -3.85 -11.46 25.00
CA GLU A 318 -3.71 -12.59 25.93
C GLU A 318 -2.25 -13.06 26.15
N ASP A 319 -1.36 -12.81 25.19
CA ASP A 319 0.05 -13.18 25.24
C ASP A 319 0.98 -12.09 25.83
N GLY A 320 0.39 -11.04 26.41
CA GLY A 320 1.08 -9.90 27.01
C GLY A 320 1.62 -8.88 26.00
N ARG A 321 1.32 -9.04 24.70
CA ARG A 321 1.71 -8.09 23.65
C ARG A 321 0.60 -7.08 23.40
N ARG A 322 0.97 -5.94 22.81
CA ARG A 322 0.06 -4.84 22.51
C ARG A 322 0.19 -4.44 21.05
N LEU A 323 -0.90 -3.99 20.46
CA LEU A 323 -0.83 -3.32 19.17
C LEU A 323 -0.40 -1.87 19.40
N ALA A 324 0.45 -1.36 18.53
CA ALA A 324 1.06 -0.05 18.69
C ALA A 324 1.27 0.63 17.35
N ARG A 325 1.33 1.96 17.36
CA ARG A 325 1.79 2.79 16.26
C ARG A 325 3.04 3.53 16.70
N LEU A 326 4.09 3.46 15.88
CA LEU A 326 5.28 4.27 16.06
C LEU A 326 5.26 5.39 15.04
N ARG A 327 5.45 6.62 15.52
CA ARG A 327 5.63 7.81 14.67
C ARG A 327 7.07 8.25 14.77
N LEU A 328 7.79 8.15 13.68
CA LEU A 328 9.22 8.40 13.58
C LEU A 328 9.47 9.86 13.18
N ALA A 329 10.54 10.45 13.72
CA ALA A 329 11.01 11.76 13.31
C ALA A 329 11.58 11.70 11.89
N ASP A 330 12.40 10.68 11.63
CA ASP A 330 13.00 10.40 10.33
C ASP A 330 12.27 9.25 9.65
N ALA A 331 12.12 9.34 8.33
CA ALA A 331 11.55 8.26 7.55
C ALA A 331 12.58 7.11 7.46
N LEU A 332 12.19 5.89 7.80
CA LEU A 332 13.06 4.71 7.74
C LEU A 332 12.60 3.76 6.63
N ALA A 333 13.55 3.05 6.02
CA ALA A 333 13.24 1.92 5.13
C ALA A 333 12.76 0.74 5.99
N VAL A 334 11.46 0.45 5.94
CA VAL A 334 10.84 -0.59 6.77
C VAL A 334 10.03 -1.51 5.89
N VAL A 335 10.10 -2.81 6.18
CA VAL A 335 9.32 -3.84 5.53
C VAL A 335 8.44 -4.54 6.57
N GLY A 336 7.24 -4.97 6.14
CA GLY A 336 6.38 -5.78 7.01
C GLY A 336 7.09 -7.08 7.45
N GLY A 337 6.99 -7.40 8.73
CA GLY A 337 7.70 -8.51 9.38
C GLY A 337 9.04 -8.11 9.99
N ASP A 338 9.53 -6.88 9.76
CA ASP A 338 10.76 -6.41 10.39
C ASP A 338 10.63 -6.39 11.91
N ARG A 339 11.69 -6.86 12.58
CA ARG A 339 11.81 -6.77 14.03
C ARG A 339 12.43 -5.45 14.43
N PHE A 340 11.98 -4.93 15.56
CA PHE A 340 12.46 -3.66 16.09
C PHE A 340 12.70 -3.71 17.59
N VAL A 341 13.57 -2.83 18.05
CA VAL A 341 13.83 -2.60 19.47
C VAL A 341 13.47 -1.15 19.80
N LEU A 342 12.83 -0.95 20.96
CA LEU A 342 12.57 0.35 21.55
C LEU A 342 13.49 0.57 22.73
N ARG A 343 14.09 1.76 22.79
CA ARG A 343 14.75 2.28 23.99
C ARG A 343 14.11 3.61 24.36
N GLY A 344 14.28 4.05 25.59
CA GLY A 344 13.79 5.38 25.97
C GLY A 344 14.61 6.49 25.31
N SER A 345 14.15 7.73 25.50
CA SER A 345 14.67 8.89 24.78
C SER A 345 16.02 9.42 25.30
N ASP A 346 16.36 9.15 26.56
CA ASP A 346 17.60 9.66 27.17
C ASP A 346 18.74 8.65 27.03
N VAL A 347 19.91 9.14 26.62
CA VAL A 347 21.11 8.31 26.40
C VAL A 347 21.83 7.96 27.70
N ASP A 348 21.74 8.83 28.72
CA ASP A 348 22.41 8.69 30.02
C ASP A 348 21.35 8.58 31.14
N GLY A 349 21.02 7.34 31.57
CA GLY A 349 20.13 7.07 32.71
C GLY A 349 19.36 5.74 32.59
N PRO A 350 18.62 5.30 33.63
CA PRO A 350 17.71 4.14 33.54
C PRO A 350 16.64 4.33 32.44
N SER A 351 16.40 5.58 32.03
CA SER A 351 15.59 5.98 30.88
C SER A 351 16.14 5.53 29.51
N GLY A 352 17.42 5.14 29.39
CA GLY A 352 18.01 4.67 28.13
C GLY A 352 17.94 3.16 27.91
N ALA A 353 17.32 2.43 28.84
CA ALA A 353 17.19 0.98 28.77
C ALA A 353 16.32 0.52 27.60
N VAL A 354 16.43 -0.77 27.25
CA VAL A 354 15.49 -1.46 26.35
C VAL A 354 14.10 -1.49 26.98
N LEU A 355 13.16 -0.78 26.37
CA LEU A 355 11.76 -0.68 26.82
C LEU A 355 10.90 -1.82 26.30
N GLY A 356 11.32 -2.44 25.20
CA GLY A 356 10.60 -3.51 24.53
C GLY A 356 10.94 -3.57 23.06
N GLY A 357 10.13 -4.27 22.29
CA GLY A 357 10.29 -4.42 20.85
C GLY A 357 9.20 -5.31 20.27
N GLY A 358 9.30 -5.65 18.99
CA GLY A 358 8.33 -6.53 18.37
C GLY A 358 8.47 -6.60 16.86
N GLU A 359 7.35 -6.83 16.18
CA GLU A 359 7.28 -7.06 14.73
C GLU A 359 6.43 -5.98 14.06
N VAL A 360 6.91 -5.42 12.96
CA VAL A 360 6.17 -4.49 12.09
C VAL A 360 5.06 -5.26 11.37
N LEU A 361 3.81 -4.84 11.58
CA LEU A 361 2.64 -5.48 10.97
C LEU A 361 2.23 -4.79 9.67
N ASP A 362 2.27 -3.46 9.65
CA ASP A 362 2.03 -2.62 8.48
C ASP A 362 3.09 -1.52 8.44
N ALA A 363 3.99 -1.61 7.46
CA ALA A 363 5.06 -0.63 7.25
C ALA A 363 4.54 0.68 6.65
N ARG A 364 3.33 0.71 6.07
CA ARG A 364 2.76 1.90 5.42
C ARG A 364 1.27 2.08 5.79
N PRO A 365 0.96 2.28 7.07
CA PRO A 365 -0.40 2.47 7.51
C PRO A 365 -0.94 3.86 7.11
N PRO A 366 -2.27 4.05 7.09
CA PRO A 366 -2.91 5.35 6.88
C PRO A 366 -2.41 6.38 7.87
N ARG A 367 -2.03 7.55 7.35
CA ARG A 367 -1.46 8.66 8.14
C ARG A 367 -2.39 9.14 9.26
N VAL A 368 -3.70 9.15 9.00
CA VAL A 368 -4.73 9.66 9.93
C VAL A 368 -5.67 8.54 10.36
N LEU A 369 -5.70 8.27 11.67
CA LEU A 369 -6.71 7.42 12.29
C LEU A 369 -7.90 8.27 12.72
N ARG A 370 -8.91 8.37 11.86
CA ARG A 370 -10.19 8.99 12.24
C ARG A 370 -10.89 8.11 13.29
N LYS A 371 -11.72 8.70 14.16
CA LYS A 371 -12.48 7.94 15.19
C LYS A 371 -13.23 6.74 14.61
N ARG A 372 -13.90 6.90 13.47
CA ARG A 372 -14.61 5.81 12.76
C ARG A 372 -13.69 4.78 12.10
N GLY A 373 -12.45 5.14 11.77
CA GLY A 373 -11.47 4.25 11.13
C GLY A 373 -10.61 3.46 12.13
N ARG A 374 -10.60 3.83 13.41
CA ARG A 374 -9.78 3.15 14.43
C ARG A 374 -10.20 1.70 14.64
N ALA A 375 -11.49 1.40 14.67
CA ALA A 375 -11.99 0.03 14.82
C ALA A 375 -11.61 -0.85 13.61
N ALA A 376 -11.80 -0.34 12.39
CA ALA A 376 -11.38 -1.05 11.17
C ALA A 376 -9.86 -1.30 11.15
N ARG A 377 -9.06 -0.31 11.57
CA ARG A 377 -7.62 -0.49 11.70
C ARG A 377 -7.24 -1.54 12.75
N LEU A 378 -7.86 -1.54 13.93
CA LEU A 378 -7.61 -2.56 14.94
C LEU A 378 -7.91 -3.96 14.40
N ALA A 379 -9.03 -4.14 13.70
CA ALA A 379 -9.37 -5.41 13.07
C ALA A 379 -8.30 -5.87 12.04
N VAL A 380 -7.72 -4.95 11.26
CA VAL A 380 -6.60 -5.26 10.36
C VAL A 380 -5.38 -5.74 11.14
N LEU A 381 -5.00 -5.05 12.21
CA LEU A 381 -3.83 -5.38 13.01
C LEU A 381 -4.00 -6.69 13.79
N GLU A 382 -5.18 -6.93 14.34
CA GLU A 382 -5.55 -8.20 14.97
C GLU A 382 -5.52 -9.34 13.95
N ALA A 383 -6.05 -9.15 12.75
CA ALA A 383 -5.98 -10.14 11.70
C ALA A 383 -4.52 -10.45 11.31
N LEU A 384 -3.68 -9.42 11.14
CA LEU A 384 -2.27 -9.56 10.78
C LEU A 384 -1.44 -10.27 11.85
N PHE A 385 -1.81 -10.13 13.13
CA PHE A 385 -0.98 -10.59 14.23
C PHE A 385 -1.50 -11.84 14.94
N VAL A 386 -2.79 -11.85 15.28
CA VAL A 386 -3.45 -12.89 16.06
C VAL A 386 -3.86 -14.04 15.15
N SER A 387 -4.69 -13.76 14.14
CA SER A 387 -5.18 -14.82 13.23
C SER A 387 -4.08 -15.31 12.28
N ARG A 388 -3.24 -14.37 11.80
CA ARG A 388 -2.28 -14.56 10.70
C ARG A 388 -2.88 -15.26 9.47
N GLU A 389 -4.20 -15.24 9.32
CA GLU A 389 -4.91 -15.89 8.22
C GLU A 389 -5.03 -14.92 7.04
N PRO A 390 -4.46 -15.25 5.86
CA PRO A 390 -4.51 -14.35 4.70
C PRO A 390 -5.92 -13.90 4.29
N GLN A 391 -6.94 -14.77 4.45
CA GLN A 391 -8.34 -14.40 4.14
C GLN A 391 -8.89 -13.39 5.14
N ALA A 392 -8.67 -13.56 6.44
CA ALA A 392 -9.10 -12.61 7.47
C ALA A 392 -8.44 -11.23 7.26
N VAL A 393 -7.14 -11.23 6.97
CA VAL A 393 -6.39 -10.00 6.66
C VAL A 393 -6.95 -9.29 5.43
N MET A 394 -7.18 -10.02 4.34
CA MET A 394 -7.74 -9.42 3.13
C MET A 394 -9.15 -8.86 3.31
N ARG A 395 -10.01 -9.53 4.08
CA ARG A 395 -11.33 -8.99 4.44
C ARG A 395 -11.20 -7.68 5.20
N ALA A 396 -10.35 -7.65 6.23
CA ALA A 396 -10.16 -6.47 7.07
C ALA A 396 -9.58 -5.29 6.27
N LEU A 397 -8.58 -5.53 5.41
CA LEU A 397 -7.97 -4.51 4.55
C LEU A 397 -8.93 -3.93 3.52
N ALA A 398 -9.74 -4.80 2.90
CA ALA A 398 -10.76 -4.38 1.95
C ALA A 398 -11.85 -3.54 2.64
N LEU A 399 -12.25 -3.94 3.86
CA LEU A 399 -13.22 -3.19 4.66
C LEU A 399 -12.67 -1.83 5.09
N GLU A 400 -11.40 -1.75 5.52
CA GLU A 400 -10.75 -0.48 5.89
C GLU A 400 -10.65 0.48 4.71
N SER A 401 -10.38 -0.04 3.50
CA SER A 401 -10.24 0.78 2.29
C SER A 401 -11.59 1.25 1.72
N SER A 402 -12.68 0.56 2.08
CA SER A 402 -14.04 0.89 1.65
C SER A 402 -14.43 2.33 2.00
N PRO A 403 -15.07 3.10 1.09
CA PRO A 403 -15.71 2.69 -0.16
C PRO A 403 -14.79 2.75 -1.38
N ARG A 404 -13.46 2.76 -1.22
CA ARG A 404 -12.51 2.66 -2.34
C ARG A 404 -11.90 1.24 -2.39
N PRO A 405 -11.51 0.75 -3.57
CA PRO A 405 -10.82 -0.53 -3.64
C PRO A 405 -9.45 -0.45 -2.98
N LEU A 406 -9.08 -1.51 -2.25
CA LEU A 406 -7.72 -1.74 -1.81
C LEU A 406 -6.83 -1.95 -3.03
N PRO A 407 -5.85 -1.07 -3.31
CA PRO A 407 -4.99 -1.22 -4.48
C PRO A 407 -4.09 -2.46 -4.37
N ARG A 408 -3.72 -3.07 -5.49
CA ARG A 408 -2.85 -4.27 -5.49
C ARG A 408 -1.39 -3.96 -5.22
N ASP A 409 -0.91 -2.81 -5.68
CA ASP A 409 0.46 -2.33 -5.57
C ASP A 409 0.90 -1.98 -4.13
N VAL A 410 -0.05 -1.88 -3.19
CA VAL A 410 0.27 -1.62 -1.78
C VAL A 410 0.66 -2.87 -1.01
N LEU A 411 0.40 -4.08 -1.53
CA LEU A 411 0.65 -5.34 -0.82
C LEU A 411 2.15 -5.67 -0.69
N PRO A 412 2.98 -5.54 -1.76
CA PRO A 412 4.39 -5.93 -1.70
C PRO A 412 5.15 -5.19 -0.59
N SER A 413 5.84 -5.95 0.25
CA SER A 413 6.70 -5.50 1.35
C SER A 413 6.05 -4.58 2.40
N ARG A 414 4.73 -4.43 2.39
CA ARG A 414 4.00 -3.62 3.37
C ARG A 414 3.65 -4.40 4.63
N PHE A 415 3.18 -5.64 4.47
CA PHE A 415 2.66 -6.46 5.56
C PHE A 415 3.60 -7.59 5.93
N SER A 416 3.46 -8.13 7.14
CA SER A 416 4.23 -9.30 7.60
C SER A 416 3.92 -10.58 6.83
N LEU A 417 2.78 -10.65 6.13
CA LEU A 417 2.41 -11.76 5.26
C LEU A 417 2.90 -11.54 3.81
N PRO A 418 3.32 -12.61 3.11
CA PRO A 418 3.72 -12.51 1.71
C PRO A 418 2.59 -11.98 0.81
N ALA A 419 2.90 -11.04 -0.07
CA ALA A 419 1.91 -10.45 -0.98
C ALA A 419 1.20 -11.52 -1.84
N ALA A 420 1.94 -12.52 -2.33
CA ALA A 420 1.36 -13.61 -3.11
C ALA A 420 0.32 -14.44 -2.33
N GLU A 421 0.46 -14.58 -1.02
CA GLU A 421 -0.54 -15.25 -0.17
C GLU A 421 -1.80 -14.40 -0.01
N LEU A 422 -1.62 -13.10 0.19
CA LEU A 422 -2.72 -12.13 0.27
C LEU A 422 -3.50 -12.06 -1.05
N GLU A 423 -2.82 -12.05 -2.20
CA GLU A 423 -3.47 -12.07 -3.52
C GLU A 423 -4.28 -13.34 -3.74
N ARG A 424 -3.72 -14.52 -3.44
CA ARG A 424 -4.44 -15.79 -3.51
C ARG A 424 -5.64 -15.82 -2.57
N ALA A 425 -5.52 -15.24 -1.37
CA ALA A 425 -6.62 -15.14 -0.43
C ALA A 425 -7.72 -14.22 -0.95
N ALA A 426 -7.36 -13.11 -1.59
CA ALA A 426 -8.30 -12.19 -2.20
C ALA A 426 -9.10 -12.85 -3.34
N ASP A 427 -8.44 -13.65 -4.18
CA ASP A 427 -9.09 -14.41 -5.24
C ASP A 427 -10.06 -15.46 -4.67
N LYS A 428 -9.66 -16.22 -3.64
CA LYS A 428 -10.56 -17.17 -2.93
C LYS A 428 -11.79 -16.50 -2.31
N LEU A 429 -11.63 -15.29 -1.76
CA LEU A 429 -12.76 -14.50 -1.25
C LEU A 429 -13.64 -13.96 -2.38
N GLY A 430 -13.06 -13.72 -3.55
CA GLY A 430 -13.78 -13.42 -4.77
C GLY A 430 -14.68 -14.58 -5.19
N ASP A 431 -14.16 -15.81 -5.19
CA ASP A 431 -14.91 -17.02 -5.53
C ASP A 431 -16.08 -17.27 -4.56
N LYS A 432 -15.91 -16.92 -3.28
CA LYS A 432 -16.97 -16.95 -2.25
C LYS A 432 -17.98 -15.80 -2.36
N GLY A 433 -17.76 -14.84 -3.24
CA GLY A 433 -18.61 -13.66 -3.39
C GLY A 433 -18.48 -12.62 -2.27
N GLU A 434 -17.44 -12.69 -1.43
CA GLU A 434 -17.21 -11.75 -0.33
C GLU A 434 -16.45 -10.50 -0.81
N LEU A 435 -15.50 -10.67 -1.73
CA LEU A 435 -14.77 -9.57 -2.38
C LEU A 435 -15.12 -9.48 -3.86
N ALA A 436 -15.04 -8.28 -4.42
CA ALA A 436 -15.13 -8.02 -5.85
C ALA A 436 -13.80 -7.49 -6.36
N ARG A 437 -13.33 -8.05 -7.48
CA ARG A 437 -12.13 -7.58 -8.18
C ARG A 437 -12.48 -6.42 -9.10
N ILE A 438 -11.84 -5.27 -8.89
CA ILE A 438 -12.05 -4.06 -9.71
C ILE A 438 -10.96 -3.98 -10.77
N LYS A 439 -11.21 -4.62 -11.92
CA LYS A 439 -10.29 -4.70 -13.08
C LYS A 439 -8.85 -5.06 -12.62
N ARG A 440 -7.87 -4.19 -12.90
CA ARG A 440 -6.45 -4.33 -12.51
C ARG A 440 -6.08 -3.52 -11.26
N MET A 441 -7.01 -2.75 -10.69
CA MET A 441 -6.71 -1.82 -9.60
C MET A 441 -6.59 -2.54 -8.26
N GLY A 442 -7.52 -3.44 -7.95
CA GLY A 442 -7.47 -4.20 -6.70
C GLY A 442 -8.83 -4.77 -6.28
N TRP A 443 -9.10 -4.80 -4.97
CA TRP A 443 -10.26 -5.51 -4.39
C TRP A 443 -11.12 -4.61 -3.50
N MET A 444 -12.42 -4.87 -3.49
CA MET A 444 -13.40 -4.16 -2.66
C MET A 444 -14.37 -5.16 -2.04
N PRO A 445 -14.92 -4.93 -0.83
CA PRO A 445 -15.99 -5.77 -0.31
C PRO A 445 -17.20 -5.79 -1.26
N ARG A 446 -17.71 -6.98 -1.58
CA ARG A 446 -18.87 -7.14 -2.46
C ARG A 446 -20.10 -6.42 -1.91
N ALA A 447 -20.29 -6.45 -0.59
CA ALA A 447 -21.34 -5.72 0.10
C ALA A 447 -21.26 -4.20 -0.14
N ALA A 448 -20.07 -3.59 -0.04
CA ALA A 448 -19.88 -2.17 -0.30
C ALA A 448 -20.17 -1.81 -1.77
N LEU A 449 -19.78 -2.67 -2.70
CA LEU A 449 -20.10 -2.48 -4.12
C LEU A 449 -21.62 -2.52 -4.38
N VAL A 450 -22.33 -3.44 -3.71
CA VAL A 450 -23.79 -3.53 -3.76
C VAL A 450 -24.45 -2.29 -3.16
N GLU A 451 -24.00 -1.81 -2.00
CA GLU A 451 -24.51 -0.58 -1.38
C GLU A 451 -24.36 0.63 -2.30
N LEU A 452 -23.20 0.78 -2.95
CA LEU A 452 -22.96 1.86 -3.92
C LEU A 452 -23.82 1.71 -5.18
N ALA A 453 -24.15 0.48 -5.60
CA ALA A 453 -25.07 0.24 -6.70
C ALA A 453 -26.53 0.58 -6.33
N VAL A 454 -26.94 0.30 -5.09
CA VAL A 454 -28.24 0.76 -4.55
C VAL A 454 -28.28 2.30 -4.49
N GLU A 455 -27.20 2.93 -4.03
CA GLU A 455 -27.08 4.40 -4.05
C GLU A 455 -27.18 4.95 -5.47
N ALA A 456 -26.52 4.33 -6.45
CA ALA A 456 -26.59 4.73 -7.86
C ALA A 456 -28.04 4.66 -8.39
N ARG A 457 -28.77 3.58 -8.10
CA ARG A 457 -30.20 3.47 -8.43
C ARG A 457 -31.03 4.58 -7.76
N GLY A 458 -30.77 4.85 -6.49
CA GLY A 458 -31.41 5.94 -5.74
C GLY A 458 -31.13 7.33 -6.34
N LEU A 459 -29.90 7.59 -6.79
CA LEU A 459 -29.53 8.85 -7.44
C LEU A 459 -30.27 9.05 -8.78
N VAL A 460 -30.38 7.99 -9.58
CA VAL A 460 -31.11 8.03 -10.86
C VAL A 460 -32.61 8.23 -10.60
N ALA A 461 -33.20 7.49 -9.67
CA ALA A 461 -34.62 7.64 -9.30
C ALA A 461 -34.92 9.04 -8.73
N ALA A 462 -34.06 9.58 -7.87
CA ALA A 462 -34.21 10.92 -7.32
C ALA A 462 -34.12 12.01 -8.40
N HIS A 463 -33.22 11.85 -9.38
CA HIS A 463 -33.11 12.77 -10.50
C HIS A 463 -34.37 12.74 -11.38
N GLN A 464 -34.91 11.56 -11.66
CA GLN A 464 -36.14 11.40 -12.44
C GLN A 464 -37.35 11.98 -11.70
N LYS A 465 -37.46 11.79 -10.37
CA LYS A 465 -38.51 12.41 -9.55
C LYS A 465 -38.41 13.94 -9.56
N LYS A 466 -37.18 14.49 -9.54
CA LYS A 466 -36.94 15.94 -9.56
C LYS A 466 -37.13 16.57 -10.94
N ASN A 467 -36.86 15.84 -12.01
CA ASN A 467 -37.03 16.31 -13.40
C ASN A 467 -37.80 15.26 -14.22
N PRO A 468 -39.14 15.14 -14.05
CA PRO A 468 -39.95 14.10 -14.71
C PRO A 468 -39.95 14.17 -16.25
N LEU A 469 -39.57 15.31 -16.81
CA LEU A 469 -39.55 15.57 -18.24
C LEU A 469 -38.21 15.20 -18.90
N ASP A 470 -37.14 15.00 -18.12
CA ASP A 470 -35.81 14.68 -18.63
C ASP A 470 -35.81 13.24 -19.20
N ARG A 471 -35.00 13.00 -20.25
CA ARG A 471 -34.82 11.66 -20.83
C ARG A 471 -34.15 10.67 -19.87
N GLY A 472 -33.35 11.19 -18.94
CA GLY A 472 -32.53 10.45 -17.99
C GLY A 472 -31.42 11.34 -17.47
N MET A 473 -30.73 10.90 -16.42
CA MET A 473 -29.53 11.57 -15.94
C MET A 473 -28.38 11.35 -16.94
N VAL A 474 -27.53 12.35 -17.17
CA VAL A 474 -26.31 12.17 -17.97
C VAL A 474 -25.39 11.13 -17.30
N LEU A 475 -25.01 10.09 -18.03
CA LEU A 475 -24.18 8.98 -17.54
C LEU A 475 -22.87 9.47 -16.92
N GLU A 476 -22.23 10.46 -17.55
CA GLU A 476 -20.99 11.04 -17.04
C GLU A 476 -21.17 11.77 -15.70
N THR A 477 -22.36 12.34 -15.46
CA THR A 477 -22.67 12.96 -14.16
C THR A 477 -22.78 11.91 -13.05
N LEU A 478 -23.41 10.76 -13.35
CA LEU A 478 -23.47 9.63 -12.42
C LEU A 478 -22.06 9.07 -12.17
N ARG A 479 -21.30 8.83 -13.25
CA ARG A 479 -19.93 8.31 -13.18
C ARG A 479 -19.03 9.23 -12.34
N ALA A 480 -19.05 10.54 -12.56
CA ALA A 480 -18.24 11.49 -11.80
C ALA A 480 -18.57 11.49 -10.29
N ARG A 481 -19.85 11.40 -9.92
CA ARG A 481 -20.27 11.31 -8.51
C ARG A 481 -19.79 10.02 -7.84
N LEU A 482 -19.95 8.88 -8.52
CA LEU A 482 -19.47 7.60 -8.03
C LEU A 482 -17.94 7.56 -7.98
N ALA A 483 -17.26 8.14 -8.96
CA ALA A 483 -15.81 8.24 -9.01
C ALA A 483 -15.22 9.07 -7.88
N ALA A 484 -15.86 10.18 -7.50
CA ALA A 484 -15.45 10.98 -6.35
C ALA A 484 -15.48 10.17 -5.03
N ARG A 485 -16.47 9.27 -4.91
CA ARG A 485 -16.68 8.43 -3.73
C ARG A 485 -15.77 7.20 -3.72
N ALA A 486 -15.76 6.42 -4.81
CA ALA A 486 -15.16 5.08 -4.87
C ALA A 486 -13.95 4.95 -5.84
N GLY A 487 -13.66 5.97 -6.64
CA GLY A 487 -12.66 5.92 -7.72
C GLY A 487 -13.28 5.65 -9.09
N ALA A 488 -12.62 6.12 -10.15
CA ALA A 488 -13.15 6.09 -11.53
C ALA A 488 -13.41 4.66 -12.03
N GLU A 489 -12.48 3.74 -11.76
CA GLU A 489 -12.55 2.36 -12.19
C GLU A 489 -13.63 1.57 -11.44
N ALA A 490 -13.87 1.91 -10.17
CA ALA A 490 -14.95 1.36 -9.38
C ALA A 490 -16.31 1.88 -9.86
N ALA A 491 -16.40 3.14 -10.30
CA ALA A 491 -17.63 3.74 -10.80
C ALA A 491 -18.25 2.95 -11.96
N ASP A 492 -17.44 2.49 -12.91
CA ASP A 492 -17.92 1.66 -14.02
C ASP A 492 -18.52 0.33 -13.53
N GLU A 493 -17.86 -0.35 -12.59
CA GLU A 493 -18.36 -1.61 -12.04
C GLU A 493 -19.62 -1.42 -11.19
N ILE A 494 -19.72 -0.30 -10.48
CA ILE A 494 -20.93 0.10 -9.75
C ILE A 494 -22.09 0.32 -10.74
N ILE A 495 -21.87 1.03 -11.84
CA ILE A 495 -22.90 1.29 -12.86
C ILE A 495 -23.36 -0.02 -13.51
N LYS A 496 -22.42 -0.91 -13.87
CA LYS A 496 -22.74 -2.24 -14.42
C LYS A 496 -23.57 -3.06 -13.44
N LEU A 497 -23.20 -3.06 -12.14
CA LEU A 497 -23.93 -3.78 -11.12
C LEU A 497 -25.32 -3.17 -10.89
N ALA A 498 -25.43 -1.85 -10.88
CA ALA A 498 -26.71 -1.14 -10.77
C ALA A 498 -27.65 -1.43 -11.94
N ALA A 499 -27.11 -1.62 -13.15
CA ALA A 499 -27.86 -1.99 -14.35
C ALA A 499 -28.27 -3.47 -14.40
N SER A 500 -27.59 -4.33 -13.63
CA SER A 500 -27.88 -5.76 -13.60
C SER A 500 -29.23 -6.04 -12.92
N LYS A 501 -29.96 -7.06 -13.39
CA LYS A 501 -31.19 -7.58 -12.74
C LYS A 501 -30.89 -8.46 -11.51
N SER A 502 -29.69 -8.37 -10.95
CA SER A 502 -29.27 -9.20 -9.83
C SER A 502 -30.15 -8.93 -8.61
N GLY A 503 -30.69 -9.99 -8.00
CA GLY A 503 -31.49 -9.91 -6.77
C GLY A 503 -30.70 -9.42 -5.55
N SER A 504 -29.37 -9.32 -5.65
CA SER A 504 -28.52 -8.78 -4.57
C SER A 504 -28.60 -7.26 -4.44
N VAL A 505 -29.05 -6.54 -5.48
CA VAL A 505 -29.17 -5.08 -5.46
C VAL A 505 -30.65 -4.74 -5.31
N VAL A 506 -31.01 -4.06 -4.23
CA VAL A 506 -32.39 -3.63 -3.97
C VAL A 506 -32.80 -2.51 -4.95
N GLY A 507 -34.08 -2.47 -5.30
CA GLY A 507 -34.66 -1.48 -6.21
C GLY A 507 -34.61 -1.91 -7.68
N GLU A 508 -35.07 -1.02 -8.55
CA GLU A 508 -35.15 -1.30 -9.98
C GLU A 508 -33.80 -1.10 -10.69
N PRO A 509 -33.41 -1.99 -11.62
CA PRO A 509 -32.15 -1.86 -12.35
C PRO A 509 -32.16 -0.65 -13.28
N ILE A 510 -31.09 0.16 -13.25
CA ILE A 510 -30.96 1.29 -14.17
C ILE A 510 -30.81 0.81 -15.62
N VAL A 511 -31.30 1.60 -16.56
CA VAL A 511 -31.12 1.38 -18.00
C VAL A 511 -30.15 2.42 -18.52
N VAL A 512 -29.09 1.97 -19.17
CA VAL A 512 -28.07 2.82 -19.82
C VAL A 512 -28.40 2.89 -21.32
N GLU A 513 -28.68 4.09 -21.83
CA GLU A 513 -28.97 4.34 -23.24
C GLU A 513 -28.03 5.42 -23.77
N GLY A 514 -26.96 5.03 -24.47
CA GLY A 514 -25.97 5.97 -24.98
C GLY A 514 -25.31 6.78 -23.85
N ASP A 515 -25.58 8.08 -23.81
CA ASP A 515 -25.03 9.05 -22.86
C ASP A 515 -25.92 9.29 -21.63
N VAL A 516 -27.06 8.61 -21.51
CA VAL A 516 -28.03 8.80 -20.41
C VAL A 516 -28.34 7.51 -19.64
N VAL A 517 -28.71 7.68 -18.37
CA VAL A 517 -29.16 6.61 -17.47
C VAL A 517 -30.52 6.94 -16.87
N ARG A 518 -31.43 5.97 -16.83
CA ARG A 518 -32.81 6.13 -16.35
C ARG A 518 -33.31 4.91 -15.58
N ALA A 519 -34.41 5.03 -14.84
CA ALA A 519 -35.09 3.87 -14.27
C ALA A 519 -35.78 3.05 -15.39
N PRO A 520 -36.01 1.73 -15.19
CA PRO A 520 -36.51 0.83 -16.24
C PRO A 520 -37.97 1.09 -16.55
N HIS A 521 -38.80 1.34 -15.53
CA HIS A 521 -40.12 1.89 -15.73
C HIS A 521 -39.99 3.41 -15.94
N VAL A 522 -40.06 3.81 -17.22
CA VAL A 522 -40.75 5.07 -17.53
C VAL A 522 -42.21 4.80 -17.19
N ALA A 523 -42.55 4.85 -15.91
CA ALA A 523 -43.91 5.12 -15.56
C ALA A 523 -44.16 6.53 -16.10
N SER A 524 -44.81 6.58 -17.25
CA SER A 524 -45.77 7.62 -17.59
C SER A 524 -46.88 7.64 -16.54
N ALA A 525 -46.53 7.78 -15.27
CA ALA A 525 -47.38 8.10 -14.14
C ALA A 525 -46.96 9.51 -13.74
N PRO A 526 -47.52 10.53 -14.40
CA PRO A 526 -46.95 11.86 -14.33
C PRO A 526 -47.36 12.50 -13.02
N ALA A 527 -46.45 13.26 -12.43
CA ALA A 527 -46.81 14.18 -11.35
C ALA A 527 -47.95 15.07 -11.87
N SER A 528 -49.06 15.08 -11.15
CA SER A 528 -50.36 15.64 -11.55
C SER A 528 -50.34 17.12 -11.99
N GLY A 529 -49.28 17.88 -11.71
CA GLY A 529 -49.09 19.24 -12.23
C GLY A 529 -48.47 19.33 -13.63
N ALA A 530 -47.55 18.43 -13.99
CA ALA A 530 -46.82 18.49 -15.27
C ALA A 530 -47.61 17.92 -16.46
N LEU A 531 -48.58 17.03 -16.20
CA LEU A 531 -49.51 16.52 -17.21
C LEU A 531 -50.44 17.62 -17.76
N GLY A 532 -50.88 18.53 -16.89
CA GLY A 532 -51.67 19.69 -17.30
C GLY A 532 -50.88 20.58 -18.25
N ALA A 533 -49.61 20.85 -17.95
CA ALA A 533 -48.73 21.65 -18.79
C ALA A 533 -48.36 20.96 -20.12
N VAL A 534 -48.06 19.65 -20.11
CA VAL A 534 -47.78 18.88 -21.35
C VAL A 534 -49.03 18.76 -22.22
N GLY A 535 -50.18 18.46 -21.62
CA GLY A 535 -51.46 18.38 -22.32
C GLY A 535 -51.91 19.74 -22.85
N ALA A 536 -51.72 20.82 -22.08
CA ALA A 536 -52.00 22.19 -22.53
C ALA A 536 -51.05 22.60 -23.66
N ALA A 537 -49.76 22.27 -23.57
CA ALA A 537 -48.80 22.50 -24.65
C ALA A 537 -49.18 21.73 -25.93
N LEU A 538 -49.60 20.47 -25.80
CA LEU A 538 -50.06 19.65 -26.92
C LEU A 538 -51.35 20.22 -27.53
N SER A 539 -52.35 20.51 -26.70
CA SER A 539 -53.62 21.13 -27.13
C SER A 539 -53.42 22.50 -27.79
N ALA A 540 -52.45 23.28 -27.30
CA ALA A 540 -52.06 24.55 -27.91
C ALA A 540 -51.39 24.34 -29.27
N LEU A 541 -50.53 23.33 -29.42
CA LEU A 541 -49.94 22.97 -30.71
C LEU A 541 -50.99 22.45 -31.69
N GLU A 542 -51.92 21.60 -31.24
CA GLU A 542 -53.07 21.10 -32.02
C GLU A 542 -53.97 22.26 -32.48
N SER A 543 -54.22 23.24 -31.62
CA SER A 543 -55.02 24.43 -31.94
C SER A 543 -54.29 25.37 -32.91
N ALA A 544 -52.96 25.48 -32.79
CA ALA A 544 -52.14 26.27 -33.68
C ALA A 544 -51.97 25.63 -35.07
N LYS A 545 -52.09 24.31 -35.18
CA LYS A 545 -51.91 23.54 -36.43
C LYS A 545 -50.61 23.94 -37.15
N LEU A 546 -50.73 24.29 -38.43
CA LEU A 546 -49.63 24.76 -39.28
C LEU A 546 -49.12 26.18 -38.96
N LYS A 547 -49.79 26.96 -38.08
CA LYS A 547 -49.26 28.26 -37.64
C LYS A 547 -48.07 28.11 -36.68
N GLY A 548 -47.98 26.98 -35.98
CA GLY A 548 -46.95 26.65 -35.01
C GLY A 548 -46.93 27.57 -33.77
N LEU A 549 -46.14 27.21 -32.77
CA LEU A 549 -45.91 28.01 -31.56
C LEU A 549 -44.42 28.18 -31.29
N THR A 550 -44.03 29.32 -30.71
CA THR A 550 -42.67 29.54 -30.20
C THR A 550 -42.53 28.99 -28.78
N GLU A 551 -41.31 28.89 -28.23
CA GLU A 551 -41.10 28.57 -26.81
C GLU A 551 -41.92 29.49 -25.90
N PHE A 552 -42.02 30.79 -26.23
CA PHE A 552 -42.82 31.75 -25.49
C PHE A 552 -44.33 31.45 -25.57
N GLY A 553 -44.85 31.12 -26.76
CA GLY A 553 -46.26 30.76 -26.92
C GLY A 553 -46.63 29.48 -26.16
N VAL A 554 -45.73 28.49 -26.15
CA VAL A 554 -45.92 27.26 -25.35
C VAL A 554 -45.83 27.56 -23.86
N LYS A 555 -44.97 28.49 -23.44
CA LYS A 555 -44.89 28.98 -22.05
C LYS A 555 -46.20 29.60 -21.59
N GLU A 556 -46.79 30.50 -22.39
CA GLU A 556 -48.07 31.13 -22.05
C GLU A 556 -49.21 30.12 -21.96
N ALA A 557 -49.25 29.16 -22.90
CA ALA A 557 -50.30 28.15 -22.93
C ALA A 557 -50.19 27.10 -21.81
N SER A 558 -48.97 26.72 -21.44
CA SER A 558 -48.72 25.66 -20.44
C SER A 558 -48.54 26.15 -19.02
N GLY A 559 -48.29 27.46 -18.82
CA GLY A 559 -47.99 28.04 -17.51
C GLY A 559 -46.65 27.57 -16.91
N ALA A 560 -45.84 26.85 -17.67
CA ALA A 560 -44.61 26.21 -17.19
C ALA A 560 -43.42 27.18 -17.16
N SER A 561 -42.41 26.88 -16.33
CA SER A 561 -41.16 27.63 -16.30
C SER A 561 -40.36 27.46 -17.60
N PRO A 562 -39.44 28.38 -17.96
CA PRO A 562 -38.65 28.27 -19.20
C PRO A 562 -37.87 26.95 -19.34
N LYS A 563 -37.42 26.37 -18.22
CA LYS A 563 -36.73 25.08 -18.20
C LYS A 563 -37.69 23.92 -18.50
N GLU A 564 -38.91 23.97 -17.97
CA GLU A 564 -39.95 22.97 -18.19
C GLU A 564 -40.49 23.03 -19.62
N VAL A 565 -40.71 24.23 -20.19
CA VAL A 565 -41.16 24.40 -21.58
C VAL A 565 -40.22 23.71 -22.56
N LYS A 566 -38.91 23.89 -22.41
CA LYS A 566 -37.90 23.20 -23.24
C LYS A 566 -37.98 21.69 -23.10
N ALA A 567 -38.16 21.18 -21.88
CA ALA A 567 -38.28 19.75 -21.62
C ALA A 567 -39.61 19.17 -22.17
N ILE A 568 -40.72 19.92 -22.09
CA ILE A 568 -42.01 19.57 -22.69
C ILE A 568 -41.89 19.49 -24.21
N LEU A 569 -41.33 20.52 -24.86
CA LEU A 569 -41.16 20.56 -26.31
C LEU A 569 -40.25 19.42 -26.80
N ALA A 570 -39.14 19.17 -26.11
CA ALA A 570 -38.26 18.05 -26.41
C ALA A 570 -38.97 16.70 -26.25
N LYS A 571 -39.82 16.56 -25.22
CA LYS A 571 -40.64 15.36 -25.01
C LYS A 571 -41.64 15.16 -26.15
N LEU A 572 -42.41 16.18 -26.53
CA LEU A 572 -43.40 16.11 -27.60
C LEU A 572 -42.78 15.79 -28.96
N VAL A 573 -41.59 16.32 -29.25
CA VAL A 573 -40.85 15.96 -30.47
C VAL A 573 -40.39 14.50 -30.44
N ARG A 574 -39.87 14.04 -29.31
CA ARG A 574 -39.40 12.66 -29.13
C ARG A 574 -40.54 11.62 -29.21
N GLU A 575 -41.71 11.94 -28.67
CA GLU A 575 -42.91 11.08 -28.71
C GLU A 575 -43.63 11.15 -30.08
N GLY A 576 -43.15 11.98 -31.01
CA GLY A 576 -43.73 12.11 -32.34
C GLY A 576 -45.00 12.95 -32.40
N HIS A 577 -45.31 13.71 -31.36
CA HIS A 577 -46.47 14.61 -31.32
C HIS A 577 -46.17 15.99 -31.92
N ALA A 578 -44.92 16.44 -31.90
CA ALA A 578 -44.51 17.74 -32.43
C ALA A 578 -43.31 17.65 -33.39
N THR A 579 -43.16 18.65 -34.27
CA THR A 579 -42.01 18.81 -35.15
C THR A 579 -41.42 20.21 -34.98
N HIS A 580 -40.09 20.31 -34.89
CA HIS A 580 -39.38 21.58 -34.72
C HIS A 580 -38.78 22.08 -36.04
N ALA A 581 -39.09 23.32 -36.42
CA ALA A 581 -38.50 23.99 -37.57
C ALA A 581 -38.34 25.50 -37.33
N GLY A 582 -37.13 26.01 -37.52
CA GLY A 582 -36.78 27.40 -37.21
C GLY A 582 -36.91 27.67 -35.70
N GLU A 583 -37.73 28.65 -35.33
CA GLU A 583 -38.07 28.99 -33.93
C GLU A 583 -39.44 28.44 -33.49
N LEU A 584 -40.06 27.59 -34.33
CA LEU A 584 -41.44 27.15 -34.17
C LEU A 584 -41.53 25.63 -33.97
N TRP A 585 -42.51 25.23 -33.16
CA TRP A 585 -42.95 23.86 -32.99
C TRP A 585 -44.34 23.71 -33.60
N PHE A 586 -44.53 22.65 -34.37
CA PHE A 586 -45.76 22.36 -35.10
C PHE A 586 -46.33 21.02 -34.62
N PHE A 587 -47.64 20.86 -34.67
CA PHE A 587 -48.27 19.56 -34.42
C PHE A 587 -47.92 18.59 -35.56
N ARG A 588 -47.43 17.40 -35.21
CA ARG A 588 -46.86 16.46 -36.19
C ARG A 588 -47.87 16.04 -37.24
N ALA A 589 -49.12 15.77 -36.87
CA ALA A 589 -50.14 15.27 -37.79
C ALA A 589 -50.42 16.27 -38.92
N ASP A 590 -50.48 17.58 -38.62
CA ASP A 590 -50.68 18.62 -39.64
C ASP A 590 -49.49 18.71 -40.60
N ILE A 591 -48.26 18.55 -40.08
CA ILE A 591 -47.05 18.49 -40.91
C ILE A 591 -47.05 17.26 -41.80
N ASP A 592 -47.51 16.11 -41.32
CA ASP A 592 -47.60 14.89 -42.10
C ASP A 592 -48.64 15.00 -43.23
N VAL A 593 -49.78 15.65 -42.98
CA VAL A 593 -50.77 15.99 -44.01
C VAL A 593 -50.20 16.97 -45.03
N LEU A 594 -49.52 18.02 -44.58
CA LEU A 594 -48.88 18.98 -45.48
C LEU A 594 -47.78 18.31 -46.31
N ARG A 595 -47.00 17.41 -45.70
CA ARG A 595 -45.98 16.61 -46.39
C ARG A 595 -46.59 15.80 -47.52
N ALA A 596 -47.73 15.14 -47.29
CA ALA A 596 -48.43 14.39 -48.33
C ALA A 596 -48.87 15.28 -49.49
N LYS A 597 -49.46 16.45 -49.21
CA LYS A 597 -49.88 17.41 -50.23
C LYS A 597 -48.71 17.96 -51.06
N VAL A 598 -47.58 18.25 -50.42
CA VAL A 598 -46.37 18.72 -51.09
C VAL A 598 -45.82 17.65 -52.02
N LYS A 599 -45.80 16.39 -51.55
CA LYS A 599 -45.40 15.24 -52.37
C LYS A 599 -46.29 15.11 -53.61
N GLU A 600 -47.60 15.11 -53.42
CA GLU A 600 -48.59 15.02 -54.51
C GLU A 600 -48.45 16.18 -55.51
N HIS A 601 -48.30 17.42 -55.03
CA HIS A 601 -48.10 18.57 -55.90
C HIS A 601 -46.83 18.43 -56.75
N LEU A 602 -45.72 17.98 -56.15
CA LEU A 602 -44.46 17.77 -56.87
C LEU A 602 -44.53 16.59 -57.83
N ASP A 603 -45.28 15.54 -57.51
CA ASP A 603 -45.47 14.38 -58.37
C ASP A 603 -46.30 14.73 -59.62
N HIS A 604 -47.24 15.68 -59.51
CA HIS A 604 -48.06 16.16 -60.65
C HIS A 604 -47.45 17.31 -61.44
N ARG A 605 -46.83 18.30 -60.77
CA ARG A 605 -46.36 19.55 -61.41
C ARG A 605 -44.83 19.61 -61.56
N GLY A 606 -44.08 18.71 -60.94
CA GLY A 606 -42.62 18.61 -61.02
C GLY A 606 -41.82 19.70 -60.28
N ARG A 607 -42.40 20.89 -60.11
CA ARG A 607 -41.80 22.06 -59.44
C ARG A 607 -42.82 22.78 -58.55
N MET A 608 -42.33 23.38 -57.46
CA MET A 608 -43.12 24.16 -56.51
C MET A 608 -42.36 25.43 -56.12
N SER A 609 -42.93 26.60 -56.38
CA SER A 609 -42.38 27.88 -55.91
C SER A 609 -42.79 28.17 -54.45
N ILE A 610 -42.19 29.20 -53.84
CA ILE A 610 -42.61 29.67 -52.51
C ILE A 610 -44.07 30.17 -52.52
N ALA A 611 -44.53 30.73 -53.64
CA ALA A 611 -45.92 31.17 -53.78
C ALA A 611 -46.87 29.96 -53.79
N ASP A 612 -46.55 28.93 -54.57
CA ASP A 612 -47.34 27.68 -54.63
C ASP A 612 -47.41 26.99 -53.26
N PHE A 613 -46.30 26.96 -52.53
CA PHE A 613 -46.28 26.40 -51.18
C PHE A 613 -47.17 27.18 -50.19
N LYS A 614 -47.18 28.52 -50.29
CA LYS A 614 -48.06 29.35 -49.44
C LYS A 614 -49.54 29.12 -49.77
N GLU A 615 -49.86 28.93 -51.05
CA GLU A 615 -51.22 28.61 -51.49
C GLU A 615 -51.65 27.21 -51.01
N LEU A 616 -50.75 26.22 -51.11
CA LEU A 616 -50.97 24.85 -50.64
C LEU A 616 -51.13 24.74 -49.11
N SER A 617 -50.35 25.52 -48.36
CA SER A 617 -50.31 25.45 -46.89
C SER A 617 -51.24 26.45 -46.21
N GLY A 618 -51.66 27.52 -46.89
CA GLY A 618 -52.38 28.65 -46.32
C GLY A 618 -51.53 29.48 -45.34
N LEU A 619 -50.20 29.40 -45.42
CA LEU A 619 -49.28 29.98 -44.44
C LEU A 619 -48.61 31.27 -44.91
N GLY A 620 -48.28 32.12 -43.94
CA GLY A 620 -47.43 33.29 -44.13
C GLY A 620 -45.95 32.94 -44.31
N ARG A 621 -45.15 33.92 -44.76
CA ARG A 621 -43.71 33.76 -45.01
C ARG A 621 -42.94 33.25 -43.77
N ARG A 622 -43.35 33.67 -42.57
CA ARG A 622 -42.69 33.33 -41.29
C ARG A 622 -42.72 31.83 -40.98
N GLN A 623 -43.80 31.13 -41.34
CA GLN A 623 -43.96 29.69 -41.13
C GLN A 623 -43.54 28.88 -42.36
N ALA A 624 -43.79 29.42 -43.56
CA ALA A 624 -43.54 28.71 -44.80
C ALA A 624 -42.05 28.41 -45.04
N ILE A 625 -41.15 29.37 -44.78
CA ILE A 625 -39.72 29.19 -45.03
C ILE A 625 -39.11 28.10 -44.13
N PRO A 626 -39.29 28.11 -42.79
CA PRO A 626 -38.76 27.05 -41.93
C PRO A 626 -39.27 25.65 -42.27
N LEU A 627 -40.55 25.51 -42.65
CA LEU A 627 -41.13 24.22 -43.05
C LEU A 627 -40.56 23.72 -44.37
N LEU A 628 -40.30 24.61 -45.32
CA LEU A 628 -39.64 24.26 -46.56
C LEU A 628 -38.19 23.82 -46.34
N GLU A 629 -37.43 24.50 -45.47
CA GLU A 629 -36.08 24.08 -45.07
C GLU A 629 -36.07 22.74 -44.32
N LEU A 630 -37.09 22.49 -43.50
CA LEU A 630 -37.30 21.19 -42.85
C LEU A 630 -37.50 20.10 -43.90
N PHE A 631 -38.37 20.31 -44.90
CA PHE A 631 -38.61 19.34 -45.96
C PHE A 631 -37.40 19.13 -46.87
N ASP A 632 -36.58 20.17 -47.07
CA ASP A 632 -35.29 20.06 -47.75
C ASP A 632 -34.32 19.17 -46.95
N ARG A 633 -34.24 19.35 -45.63
CA ARG A 633 -33.40 18.52 -44.72
C ARG A 633 -33.91 17.08 -44.58
N GLU A 634 -35.22 16.88 -44.61
CA GLU A 634 -35.86 15.54 -44.59
C GLU A 634 -35.79 14.84 -45.96
N GLY A 635 -35.23 15.47 -46.99
CA GLY A 635 -35.09 14.90 -48.34
C GLY A 635 -36.39 14.83 -49.14
N ILE A 636 -37.44 15.51 -48.70
CA ILE A 636 -38.75 15.52 -49.38
C ILE A 636 -38.72 16.49 -50.57
N THR A 637 -38.06 17.62 -50.39
CA THR A 637 -37.86 18.64 -51.42
C THR A 637 -36.38 18.92 -51.63
N ARG A 638 -36.03 19.50 -52.77
CA ARG A 638 -34.69 20.05 -53.02
C ARG A 638 -34.83 21.43 -53.62
N ARG A 639 -34.17 22.42 -53.01
CA ARG A 639 -34.10 23.80 -53.50
C ARG A 639 -33.20 23.90 -54.73
N GLU A 640 -33.71 24.51 -55.79
CA GLU A 640 -32.99 24.84 -57.02
C GLU A 640 -32.51 26.31 -56.99
N ALA A 641 -31.67 26.71 -57.95
CA ALA A 641 -31.02 28.03 -57.97
C ALA A 641 -31.99 29.22 -58.13
N ASP A 642 -33.21 28.97 -58.63
CA ASP A 642 -34.29 29.95 -58.84
C ASP A 642 -35.26 30.05 -57.66
N ASP A 643 -34.89 29.51 -56.49
CA ASP A 643 -35.73 29.42 -55.28
C ASP A 643 -36.97 28.52 -55.40
N SER A 644 -37.13 27.83 -56.54
CA SER A 644 -38.10 26.76 -56.69
C SER A 644 -37.61 25.47 -56.02
N ARG A 645 -38.56 24.58 -55.72
CA ARG A 645 -38.27 23.28 -55.13
C ARG A 645 -38.79 22.16 -56.03
N VAL A 646 -37.98 21.12 -56.17
CA VAL A 646 -38.30 19.88 -56.89
C VAL A 646 -38.38 18.72 -55.90
N ARG A 647 -38.86 17.57 -56.37
CA ARG A 647 -38.90 16.34 -55.57
C ARG A 647 -37.49 15.97 -55.10
N GLY A 648 -37.33 15.79 -53.79
CA GLY A 648 -36.10 15.24 -53.20
C GLY A 648 -35.94 13.76 -53.54
N LYS A 649 -34.69 13.28 -53.51
CA LYS A 649 -34.34 11.91 -53.91
C LYS A 649 -34.84 10.86 -52.94
#